data_AF-A0A6J6RZQ1-F1
#
_entry.id   AF-A0A6J6RZQ1-F1
#
_cell.length_a   1.000
_cell.length_b   1.000
_cell.length_c   1.000
_cell.angle_alpha   90.00
_cell.angle_beta   90.00
_cell.angle_gamma   90.00
#
_symmetry.space_group_name_H-M   'P 1'
#
loop_
_entity.id
_entity.type
_entity.pdbx_description
1 polymer ?
#
loop_
_entity_poly.entity_id
_entity_poly.type
_entity_poly.pdbx_seq_one_letter_code
_entity_poly.pdbx_strand_id
1 'polypeptide(L)'
;MHLWVPHPSDALWRSLREVGPPVRRVDDASHQHVGHPLLSSLGRDSRELQRTLGAVEVLDVPVPPEPAAPDSLLGWLQSDLRANAEPDQAARASRTWERSDRSVQVHACHGTGRQVDVLREVLLGLLAADPTLEPRDLLVMCPDIETYAPLISAGFGLADVVRDQGHPAHQLRVRLADRSLTQTNPLLAVATALLELAGGRAGASQVLDLAHAEPVRRRFGFGDDELQQLAVWVRESGVRWAFDAEHRADFGLADYVSNTWQFGLDRLLTGVAMSDDSATWLDRTLPLDDVGSGQIDLVGRLAEFVARLRRVTDALVGAHPLEHWLDTVVDGLGSLTAVAGADAWQSAQVQAELARVRESARGLGVSRLRLPDVRALLDDRLAGRPTRANFRTGTLTVCTMVPMRSVPHRVVCLLGLDDGVFPRGGAPDGDDVLARDPVTGERDPRSEDRQLMLDAVLAATETLVVTYTGADEYSGARRPPAVPLGELLDALDRTAAAPVADRLVVHHPLQPFDARNLTPGALGVEEAFSFDRAALSGARAAAGARVVTPRLLDEPLPARTAGDVSLDDLVRFFKAPARAFLRQRLDLALADEDDPIEDGMPVEIDQLAQWSVGDRVLRDLLGGMSVEHAREQEWRRGVLPPKWLGWRVLGDLLRRAEPLAVEGRRMRTLEPRAVEVDVDLGDGRRLRGTVAQVYGDRLVPVHYSRLGASHRMEAWVQLLALAATDDDRAWSAHAIGRPTSSRGGAALASSQLGPLDHRAPALLRDLVALREIGLAAPLPLPLKSSLAYARARRTHAPVEQALDKVRWDWEDGRFPGECSDPAHLRLWPDKRLPGLDEQPGPGEEHAGETTRFGALSQRVWSPLIAAEQGSW
;
A
#
# COMPACT_ATOMS: atom_id res chain seq x y z
N MET A 1 2.77 57.21 -7.53
CA MET A 1 2.73 55.73 -7.47
C MET A 1 2.56 55.24 -8.90
N HIS A 2 3.43 54.34 -9.38
CA HIS A 2 3.26 53.72 -10.69
C HIS A 2 2.61 52.35 -10.50
N LEU A 3 1.44 52.14 -11.09
CA LEU A 3 0.74 50.85 -11.11
C LEU A 3 0.94 50.24 -12.51
N TRP A 4 1.55 49.06 -12.57
CA TRP A 4 1.72 48.31 -13.82
C TRP A 4 0.65 47.23 -13.86
N VAL A 5 -0.31 47.36 -14.77
CA VAL A 5 -1.45 46.42 -14.89
C VAL A 5 -1.30 45.62 -16.18
N PRO A 6 -1.00 44.32 -16.12
CA PRO A 6 -1.11 43.45 -17.29
C PRO A 6 -2.61 43.30 -17.62
N HIS A 7 -3.07 44.00 -18.66
CA HIS A 7 -4.45 43.97 -19.10
C HIS A 7 -4.57 43.14 -20.40
N PRO A 8 -5.58 42.26 -20.53
CA PRO A 8 -5.67 41.35 -21.68
C PRO A 8 -5.93 42.05 -23.02
N SER A 9 -6.43 43.29 -23.01
CA SER A 9 -6.75 44.04 -24.21
C SER A 9 -6.75 45.55 -23.98
N ASP A 10 -5.95 46.29 -24.74
CA ASP A 10 -5.97 47.75 -24.77
C ASP A 10 -7.29 48.30 -25.36
N ALA A 11 -7.91 47.57 -26.31
CA ALA A 11 -9.24 47.92 -26.83
C ALA A 11 -10.34 47.81 -25.76
N LEU A 12 -10.33 46.73 -24.96
CA LEU A 12 -11.24 46.58 -23.82
C LEU A 12 -10.96 47.62 -22.74
N TRP A 13 -9.68 47.90 -22.44
CA TRP A 13 -9.31 48.94 -21.49
C TRP A 13 -9.93 50.29 -21.88
N ARG A 14 -9.87 50.66 -23.15
CA ARG A 14 -10.50 51.90 -23.64
C ARG A 14 -12.02 51.86 -23.56
N SER A 15 -12.66 50.74 -23.92
CA SER A 15 -14.13 50.63 -23.92
C SER A 15 -14.74 50.67 -22.52
N LEU A 16 -13.97 50.29 -21.50
CA LEU A 16 -14.41 50.28 -20.10
C LEU A 16 -14.14 51.61 -19.35
N ARG A 17 -13.53 52.63 -19.98
CA ARG A 17 -13.21 53.92 -19.32
C ARG A 17 -14.42 54.66 -18.77
N GLU A 18 -15.57 54.53 -19.42
CA GLU A 18 -16.81 55.22 -19.02
C GLU A 18 -17.63 54.40 -18.01
N VAL A 19 -17.17 53.21 -17.66
CA VAL A 19 -17.83 52.37 -16.66
C VAL A 19 -17.65 53.03 -15.30
N GLY A 20 -18.77 53.41 -14.68
CA GLY A 20 -18.80 54.06 -13.37
C GLY A 20 -18.22 53.20 -12.24
N PRO A 21 -18.25 53.68 -10.97
CA PRO A 21 -17.60 53.03 -9.83
C PRO A 21 -18.11 51.59 -9.57
N PRO A 22 -17.52 50.86 -8.61
CA PRO A 22 -18.03 49.57 -8.16
C PRO A 22 -19.55 49.58 -7.91
N VAL A 23 -20.24 48.61 -8.51
CA VAL A 23 -21.68 48.34 -8.36
C VAL A 23 -21.90 46.92 -7.86
N ARG A 24 -23.10 46.60 -7.37
CA ARG A 24 -23.52 45.23 -7.12
C ARG A 24 -23.38 44.41 -8.41
N ARG A 25 -22.85 43.19 -8.31
CA ARG A 25 -22.56 42.35 -9.48
C ARG A 25 -23.81 42.03 -10.31
N VAL A 26 -24.99 42.00 -9.68
CA VAL A 26 -26.28 41.84 -10.39
C VAL A 26 -26.61 43.03 -11.29
N ASP A 27 -26.08 44.22 -10.98
CA ASP A 27 -26.27 45.46 -11.73
C ASP A 27 -25.08 45.73 -12.69
N ASP A 28 -24.11 44.82 -12.79
CA ASP A 28 -22.90 44.99 -13.62
C ASP A 28 -23.18 44.78 -15.11
N ALA A 29 -23.36 45.88 -15.85
CA ALA A 29 -23.49 45.89 -17.31
C ALA A 29 -22.15 45.93 -18.07
N SER A 30 -20.99 45.95 -17.39
CA SER A 30 -19.69 46.14 -18.07
C SER A 30 -19.33 45.01 -19.04
N HIS A 31 -19.90 43.82 -18.86
CA HIS A 31 -19.76 42.69 -19.79
C HIS A 31 -20.27 43.01 -21.21
N GLN A 32 -21.17 43.99 -21.37
CA GLN A 32 -21.71 44.42 -22.67
C GLN A 32 -20.67 45.15 -23.54
N HIS A 33 -19.58 45.64 -22.94
CA HIS A 33 -18.48 46.29 -23.63
C HIS A 33 -17.39 45.31 -24.09
N VAL A 34 -17.56 44.02 -23.80
CA VAL A 34 -16.63 42.95 -24.19
C VAL A 34 -17.08 42.35 -25.52
N GLY A 35 -16.30 42.57 -26.58
CA GLY A 35 -16.62 42.12 -27.94
C GLY A 35 -16.14 40.71 -28.25
N HIS A 36 -15.20 40.13 -27.48
CA HIS A 36 -14.73 38.76 -27.67
C HIS A 36 -15.35 37.79 -26.64
N PRO A 37 -16.03 36.69 -27.05
CA PRO A 37 -16.73 35.81 -26.11
C PRO A 37 -15.85 35.16 -25.04
N LEU A 38 -14.64 34.70 -25.41
CA LEU A 38 -13.71 34.11 -24.44
C LEU A 38 -13.25 35.14 -23.39
N LEU A 39 -13.05 36.39 -23.82
CA LEU A 39 -12.67 37.48 -22.92
C LEU A 39 -13.83 37.85 -21.99
N SER A 40 -15.08 37.74 -22.47
CA SER A 40 -16.28 37.97 -21.66
C SER A 40 -16.43 36.91 -20.56
N SER A 41 -16.14 35.65 -20.90
CA SER A 41 -16.24 34.53 -19.97
C SER A 41 -15.09 34.47 -18.96
N LEU A 42 -13.85 34.68 -19.41
CA LEU A 42 -12.66 34.50 -18.57
C LEU A 42 -12.15 35.80 -17.92
N GLY A 43 -12.37 36.95 -18.55
CA GLY A 43 -11.75 38.23 -18.21
C GLY A 43 -12.46 39.06 -17.14
N ARG A 44 -13.32 38.44 -16.32
CA ARG A 44 -14.14 39.16 -15.33
C ARG A 44 -13.32 39.89 -14.28
N ASP A 45 -12.30 39.24 -13.72
CA ASP A 45 -11.41 39.82 -12.70
C ASP A 45 -10.74 41.10 -13.22
N SER A 46 -10.19 41.07 -14.44
CA SER A 46 -9.59 42.26 -15.08
C SER A 46 -10.60 43.41 -15.28
N ARG A 47 -11.83 43.06 -15.69
CA ARG A 47 -12.91 44.03 -15.91
C ARG A 47 -13.32 44.72 -14.60
N GLU A 48 -13.51 43.93 -13.54
CA GLU A 48 -13.87 44.45 -12.22
C GLU A 48 -12.71 45.23 -11.57
N LEU A 49 -11.45 44.83 -11.80
CA LEU A 49 -10.27 45.59 -11.40
C LEU A 49 -10.27 47.00 -12.01
N GLN A 50 -10.52 47.11 -13.32
CA GLN A 50 -10.56 48.41 -13.99
C GLN A 50 -11.66 49.32 -13.42
N ARG A 51 -12.85 48.76 -13.16
CA ARG A 51 -13.95 49.48 -12.50
C ARG A 51 -13.56 50.01 -11.13
N THR A 52 -12.83 49.19 -10.37
CA THR A 52 -12.30 49.56 -9.04
C THR A 52 -11.28 50.70 -9.14
N LEU A 53 -10.42 50.69 -10.17
CA LEU A 53 -9.48 51.79 -10.44
C LEU A 53 -10.18 53.09 -10.85
N GLY A 54 -11.37 53.01 -11.47
CA GLY A 54 -12.19 54.19 -11.81
C GLY A 54 -12.64 55.03 -10.59
N ALA A 55 -12.53 54.50 -9.37
CA ALA A 55 -12.82 55.23 -8.14
C ALA A 55 -11.67 56.15 -7.68
N VAL A 56 -10.49 56.08 -8.31
CA VAL A 56 -9.33 56.90 -7.98
C VAL A 56 -8.84 57.66 -9.22
N GLU A 57 -8.24 58.83 -9.00
CA GLU A 57 -7.66 59.62 -10.09
C GLU A 57 -6.41 58.91 -10.64
N VAL A 58 -6.49 58.42 -11.87
CA VAL A 58 -5.39 57.73 -12.56
C VAL A 58 -4.98 58.46 -13.82
N LEU A 59 -3.67 58.54 -14.05
CA LEU A 59 -3.11 59.01 -15.31
C LEU A 59 -2.71 57.78 -16.15
N ASP A 60 -3.46 57.53 -17.22
CA ASP A 60 -3.12 56.49 -18.19
C ASP A 60 -1.89 56.92 -19.00
N VAL A 61 -0.78 56.21 -18.81
CA VAL A 61 0.44 56.39 -19.62
C VAL A 61 0.39 55.39 -20.78
N PRO A 62 0.42 55.85 -22.04
CA PRO A 62 0.47 54.96 -23.19
C PRO A 62 1.72 54.07 -23.15
N VAL A 63 1.52 52.76 -23.26
CA VAL A 63 2.61 51.81 -23.45
C VAL A 63 2.88 51.61 -24.94
N PRO A 64 4.12 51.25 -25.34
CA PRO A 64 4.42 50.88 -26.72
C PRO A 64 3.50 49.76 -27.21
N PRO A 65 3.12 49.73 -28.50
CA PRO A 65 2.34 48.65 -29.05
C PRO A 65 3.10 47.31 -28.88
N GLU A 66 2.36 46.26 -28.53
CA GLU A 66 2.92 44.92 -28.46
C GLU A 66 3.43 44.47 -29.85
N PRO A 67 4.47 43.61 -29.89
CA PRO A 67 4.89 42.99 -31.14
C PRO A 67 3.74 42.22 -31.79
N ALA A 68 3.77 42.14 -33.13
CA ALA A 68 2.78 41.38 -33.88
C ALA A 68 2.76 39.92 -33.41
N ALA A 69 1.56 39.38 -33.20
CA ALA A 69 1.41 37.98 -32.83
C ALA A 69 1.95 37.07 -33.95
N PRO A 70 2.56 35.93 -33.61
CA PRO A 70 2.97 34.94 -34.60
C PRO A 70 1.79 34.50 -35.46
N ASP A 71 2.08 34.09 -36.70
CA ASP A 71 1.08 33.52 -37.60
C ASP A 71 0.82 32.04 -37.23
N SER A 72 0.15 31.84 -36.11
CA SER A 72 -0.21 30.55 -35.53
C SER A 72 -1.60 30.64 -34.88
N LEU A 73 -2.22 29.49 -34.61
CA LEU A 73 -3.53 29.42 -33.98
C LEU A 73 -3.56 30.15 -32.63
N LEU A 74 -2.54 29.95 -31.80
CA LEU A 74 -2.40 30.69 -30.54
C LEU A 74 -2.24 32.20 -30.80
N GLY A 75 -1.38 32.57 -31.75
CA GLY A 75 -1.14 33.98 -32.08
C GLY A 75 -2.38 34.69 -32.62
N TRP A 76 -3.18 34.02 -33.44
CA TRP A 76 -4.47 34.52 -33.94
C TRP A 76 -5.46 34.75 -32.79
N LEU A 77 -5.62 33.76 -31.90
CA LEU A 77 -6.50 33.90 -30.73
C LEU A 77 -6.03 35.06 -29.84
N GLN A 78 -4.74 35.16 -29.56
CA GLN A 78 -4.18 36.26 -28.77
C GLN A 78 -4.38 37.61 -29.45
N SER A 79 -4.28 37.69 -30.78
CA SER A 79 -4.58 38.90 -31.54
C SER A 79 -6.05 39.31 -31.39
N ASP A 80 -6.98 38.36 -31.48
CA ASP A 80 -8.42 38.62 -31.36
C ASP A 80 -8.80 39.04 -29.92
N LEU A 81 -8.20 38.38 -28.92
CA LEU A 81 -8.33 38.76 -27.51
C LEU A 81 -7.83 40.19 -27.28
N ARG A 82 -6.64 40.56 -27.77
CA ARG A 82 -6.09 41.92 -27.68
C ARG A 82 -6.97 42.95 -28.37
N ALA A 83 -7.58 42.60 -29.50
CA ALA A 83 -8.51 43.45 -30.24
C ALA A 83 -9.89 43.58 -29.56
N ASN A 84 -10.20 42.75 -28.56
CA ASN A 84 -11.54 42.64 -27.95
C ASN A 84 -12.63 42.39 -29.00
N ALA A 85 -12.32 41.60 -30.04
CA ALA A 85 -13.25 41.34 -31.13
C ALA A 85 -12.96 39.97 -31.76
N GLU A 86 -14.01 39.30 -32.22
CA GLU A 86 -13.85 38.16 -33.12
C GLU A 86 -13.26 38.62 -34.46
N PRO A 87 -12.55 37.74 -35.18
CA PRO A 87 -12.00 38.10 -36.47
C PRO A 87 -13.12 38.39 -37.46
N ASP A 88 -12.94 39.43 -38.28
CA ASP A 88 -13.86 39.66 -39.37
C ASP A 88 -13.82 38.51 -40.40
N GLN A 89 -14.81 38.49 -41.31
CA GLN A 89 -14.94 37.40 -42.27
C GLN A 89 -13.70 37.23 -43.16
N ALA A 90 -13.01 38.32 -43.52
CA ALA A 90 -11.83 38.27 -44.38
C ALA A 90 -10.61 37.73 -43.62
N ALA A 91 -10.38 38.22 -42.41
CA ALA A 91 -9.33 37.74 -41.52
C ALA A 91 -9.55 36.25 -41.19
N ARG A 92 -10.76 35.87 -40.80
CA ARG A 92 -11.08 34.46 -40.51
C ARG A 92 -10.87 33.56 -41.73
N ALA A 93 -11.31 33.99 -42.92
CA ALA A 93 -11.11 33.22 -44.14
C ALA A 93 -9.64 33.03 -44.52
N SER A 94 -8.75 33.94 -44.11
CA SER A 94 -7.30 33.83 -44.35
C SER A 94 -6.57 32.89 -43.37
N ARG A 95 -7.16 32.61 -42.21
CA ARG A 95 -6.55 31.84 -41.11
C ARG A 95 -6.82 30.34 -41.25
N THR A 96 -6.07 29.68 -42.14
CA THR A 96 -6.19 28.23 -42.36
C THR A 96 -5.27 27.48 -41.39
N TRP A 97 -5.85 26.76 -40.44
CA TRP A 97 -5.08 25.94 -39.51
C TRP A 97 -4.54 24.66 -40.17
N GLU A 98 -3.26 24.38 -39.96
CA GLU A 98 -2.58 23.16 -40.38
C GLU A 98 -2.24 22.28 -39.17
N ARG A 99 -2.18 20.95 -39.35
CA ARG A 99 -1.86 20.03 -38.24
C ARG A 99 -0.42 20.16 -37.71
N SER A 100 0.46 20.75 -38.52
CA SER A 100 1.83 21.11 -38.15
C SER A 100 1.88 22.27 -37.16
N ASP A 101 0.82 23.10 -37.07
CA ASP A 101 0.70 24.14 -36.06
C ASP A 101 0.34 23.52 -34.71
N ARG A 102 1.34 23.49 -33.83
CA ARG A 102 1.29 22.93 -32.47
C ARG A 102 1.32 24.00 -31.39
N SER A 103 1.03 25.26 -31.74
CA SER A 103 0.98 26.38 -30.81
C SER A 103 -0.11 26.22 -29.72
N VAL A 104 -1.13 25.39 -29.96
CA VAL A 104 -2.08 24.92 -28.95
C VAL A 104 -2.16 23.40 -28.99
N GLN A 105 -2.10 22.75 -27.82
CA GLN A 105 -2.22 21.30 -27.70
C GLN A 105 -3.15 20.94 -26.53
N VAL A 106 -4.13 20.06 -26.77
CA VAL A 106 -5.09 19.64 -25.74
C VAL A 106 -5.09 18.12 -25.63
N HIS A 107 -4.91 17.59 -24.43
CA HIS A 107 -4.72 16.16 -24.17
C HIS A 107 -5.73 15.61 -23.17
N ALA A 108 -6.58 14.70 -23.66
CA ALA A 108 -7.60 14.00 -22.88
C ALA A 108 -7.05 12.64 -22.40
N CYS A 109 -6.88 12.49 -21.08
CA CYS A 109 -6.19 11.37 -20.44
C CYS A 109 -7.11 10.54 -19.53
N HIS A 110 -6.59 9.42 -18.99
CA HIS A 110 -7.28 8.57 -18.02
C HIS A 110 -6.71 8.78 -16.61
N GLY A 111 -7.30 9.70 -15.86
CA GLY A 111 -6.86 10.04 -14.50
C GLY A 111 -5.57 10.87 -14.41
N THR A 112 -5.22 11.26 -13.20
CA THR A 112 -4.10 12.17 -12.89
C THR A 112 -2.74 11.56 -13.24
N GLY A 113 -2.54 10.25 -12.97
CA GLY A 113 -1.32 9.53 -13.30
C GLY A 113 -1.01 9.58 -14.80
N ARG A 114 -2.01 9.27 -15.64
CA ARG A 114 -1.83 9.29 -17.10
C ARG A 114 -1.63 10.72 -17.64
N GLN A 115 -2.21 11.74 -17.01
CA GLN A 115 -1.93 13.14 -17.38
C GLN A 115 -0.46 13.49 -17.21
N VAL A 116 0.18 13.07 -16.11
CA VAL A 116 1.61 13.30 -15.88
C VAL A 116 2.48 12.54 -16.88
N ASP A 117 2.13 11.28 -17.18
CA ASP A 117 2.83 10.52 -18.24
C ASP A 117 2.76 11.26 -19.57
N VAL A 118 1.57 11.72 -19.97
CA VAL A 118 1.38 12.43 -21.24
C VAL A 118 2.12 13.77 -21.24
N LEU A 119 2.05 14.54 -20.15
CA LEU A 119 2.80 15.79 -20.01
C LEU A 119 4.30 15.53 -20.21
N ARG A 120 4.83 14.47 -19.61
CA ARG A 120 6.23 14.07 -19.71
C ARG A 120 6.65 13.83 -21.16
N GLU A 121 5.83 13.13 -21.95
CA GLU A 121 6.09 12.90 -23.38
C GLU A 121 6.00 14.19 -24.20
N VAL A 122 5.00 15.05 -23.92
CA VAL A 122 4.84 16.33 -24.61
C VAL A 122 6.04 17.24 -24.38
N LEU A 123 6.52 17.35 -23.14
CA LEU A 123 7.68 18.20 -22.81
C LEU A 123 8.95 17.70 -23.50
N LEU A 124 9.18 16.38 -23.54
CA LEU A 124 10.30 15.81 -24.29
C LEU A 124 10.17 16.05 -25.79
N GLY A 125 8.96 15.91 -26.36
CA GLY A 125 8.69 16.21 -27.76
C GLY A 125 8.99 17.65 -28.12
N LEU A 126 8.60 18.61 -27.27
CA LEU A 126 8.89 20.03 -27.48
C LEU A 126 10.39 20.33 -27.41
N LEU A 127 11.10 19.77 -26.41
CA LEU A 127 12.55 19.93 -26.28
C LEU A 127 13.34 19.26 -27.41
N ALA A 128 12.84 18.14 -27.95
CA ALA A 128 13.45 17.44 -29.07
C ALA A 128 13.26 18.20 -30.39
N ALA A 129 12.09 18.83 -30.57
CA ALA A 129 11.75 19.58 -31.78
C ALA A 129 12.51 20.91 -31.90
N ASP A 130 12.85 21.54 -30.78
CA ASP A 130 13.52 22.84 -30.77
C ASP A 130 14.80 22.84 -29.89
N PRO A 131 16.00 22.83 -30.51
CA PRO A 131 17.27 22.88 -29.79
C PRO A 131 17.52 24.16 -28.99
N THR A 132 16.76 25.23 -29.24
CA THR A 132 16.88 26.50 -28.51
C THR A 132 16.04 26.52 -27.23
N LEU A 133 15.13 25.54 -27.07
CA LEU A 133 14.22 25.48 -25.94
C LEU A 133 14.93 24.87 -24.73
N GLU A 134 14.99 25.62 -23.63
CA GLU A 134 15.57 25.14 -22.38
C GLU A 134 14.46 24.83 -21.36
N PRO A 135 14.71 23.94 -20.38
CA PRO A 135 13.73 23.66 -19.30
C PRO A 135 13.24 24.90 -18.55
N ARG A 136 14.02 25.99 -18.50
CA ARG A 136 13.64 27.26 -17.87
C ARG A 136 12.55 28.02 -18.63
N ASP A 137 12.37 27.72 -19.91
CA ASP A 137 11.40 28.35 -20.80
C ASP A 137 10.03 27.68 -20.73
N LEU A 138 9.95 26.58 -19.97
CA LEU A 138 8.78 25.76 -19.75
C LEU A 138 8.18 26.06 -18.36
N LEU A 139 6.88 26.31 -18.31
CA LEU A 139 6.14 26.49 -17.06
C LEU A 139 4.97 25.52 -17.00
N VAL A 140 4.88 24.70 -15.95
CA VAL A 140 3.71 23.86 -15.67
C VAL A 140 2.93 24.49 -14.52
N MET A 141 1.66 24.79 -14.76
CA MET A 141 0.74 25.27 -13.74
C MET A 141 -0.37 24.24 -13.55
N CYS A 142 -0.75 23.98 -12.31
CA CYS A 142 -1.87 23.09 -11.98
C CYS A 142 -2.76 23.71 -10.89
N PRO A 143 -4.08 23.46 -10.92
CA PRO A 143 -4.99 23.94 -9.87
C PRO A 143 -4.71 23.33 -8.50
N ASP A 144 -4.24 22.07 -8.46
CA ASP A 144 -3.95 21.30 -7.25
C ASP A 144 -2.56 20.66 -7.33
N ILE A 145 -1.54 21.38 -6.86
CA ILE A 145 -0.16 20.90 -6.88
C ILE A 145 0.08 19.72 -5.94
N GLU A 146 -0.73 19.55 -4.89
CA GLU A 146 -0.51 18.51 -3.89
C GLU A 146 -0.86 17.13 -4.44
N THR A 147 -1.95 17.03 -5.19
CA THR A 147 -2.34 15.79 -5.88
C THR A 147 -1.31 15.37 -6.93
N TYR A 148 -0.76 16.32 -7.68
CA TYR A 148 0.16 16.03 -8.80
C TYR A 148 1.62 15.86 -8.37
N ALA A 149 2.03 16.43 -7.26
CA ALA A 149 3.42 16.44 -6.83
C ALA A 149 4.08 15.06 -6.69
N PRO A 150 3.46 14.06 -6.03
CA PRO A 150 4.03 12.72 -5.94
C PRO A 150 4.17 12.07 -7.33
N LEU A 151 3.18 12.29 -8.21
CA LEU A 151 3.19 11.75 -9.57
C LEU A 151 4.30 12.39 -10.42
N ILE A 152 4.49 13.71 -10.31
CA ILE A 152 5.59 14.42 -10.99
C ILE A 152 6.94 13.96 -10.44
N SER A 153 7.06 13.76 -9.12
CA SER A 153 8.28 13.26 -8.50
C SER A 153 8.62 11.85 -9.02
N ALA A 154 7.62 10.96 -9.14
CA ALA A 154 7.79 9.64 -9.72
C ALA A 154 8.12 9.70 -11.23
N GLY A 155 7.47 10.60 -11.97
CA GLY A 155 7.62 10.74 -13.42
C GLY A 155 8.96 11.34 -13.87
N PHE A 156 9.56 12.22 -13.05
CA PHE A 156 10.75 13.01 -13.40
C PHE A 156 11.93 12.87 -12.41
N GLY A 157 11.77 12.28 -11.24
CA GLY A 157 12.75 12.35 -10.14
C GLY A 157 13.70 11.16 -9.95
N LEU A 158 13.75 10.19 -10.88
CA LEU A 158 14.44 8.92 -10.67
C LEU A 158 15.80 8.78 -11.41
N ALA A 159 16.40 9.88 -11.89
CA ALA A 159 17.64 9.83 -12.69
C ALA A 159 18.80 9.10 -12.00
N ASP A 160 19.02 9.36 -10.71
CA ASP A 160 20.13 8.78 -9.96
C ASP A 160 19.97 7.27 -9.71
N VAL A 161 18.72 6.79 -9.74
CA VAL A 161 18.36 5.37 -9.49
C VAL A 161 18.40 4.57 -10.78
N VAL A 162 17.78 5.08 -11.84
CA VAL A 162 17.58 4.31 -13.09
C VAL A 162 18.67 4.60 -14.13
N ARG A 163 19.50 5.64 -13.93
CA ARG A 163 20.59 6.05 -14.83
C ARG A 163 20.11 6.10 -16.29
N ASP A 164 20.88 5.56 -17.24
CA ASP A 164 20.55 5.56 -18.68
C ASP A 164 19.48 4.53 -19.09
N GLN A 165 18.99 3.71 -18.15
CA GLN A 165 18.00 2.65 -18.43
C GLN A 165 16.55 3.12 -18.21
N GLY A 166 16.35 4.32 -17.68
CA GLY A 166 15.04 4.87 -17.34
C GLY A 166 14.44 5.75 -18.43
N HIS A 167 13.24 6.26 -18.14
CA HIS A 167 12.60 7.25 -19.00
C HIS A 167 13.48 8.53 -19.13
N PRO A 168 13.70 9.09 -20.34
CA PRO A 168 14.61 10.23 -20.52
C PRO A 168 14.25 11.46 -19.69
N ALA A 169 12.96 11.69 -19.47
CA ALA A 169 12.48 12.81 -18.65
C ALA A 169 12.94 12.77 -17.19
N HIS A 170 13.43 11.64 -16.66
CA HIS A 170 14.05 11.61 -15.34
C HIS A 170 15.28 12.53 -15.24
N GLN A 171 15.88 12.88 -16.37
CA GLN A 171 17.02 13.80 -16.45
C GLN A 171 16.61 15.28 -16.39
N LEU A 172 15.32 15.58 -16.57
CA LEU A 172 14.82 16.95 -16.46
C LEU A 172 14.81 17.37 -14.99
N ARG A 173 15.54 18.45 -14.70
CA ARG A 173 15.50 19.05 -13.35
C ARG A 173 14.17 19.75 -13.16
N VAL A 174 13.32 19.18 -12.33
CA VAL A 174 12.00 19.71 -11.98
C VAL A 174 12.03 20.36 -10.60
N ARG A 175 11.43 21.54 -10.49
CA ARG A 175 11.24 22.25 -9.23
C ARG A 175 9.74 22.40 -8.96
N LEU A 176 9.28 21.72 -7.91
CA LEU A 176 7.92 21.87 -7.39
C LEU A 176 7.88 23.09 -6.45
N ALA A 177 7.06 24.08 -6.77
CA ALA A 177 6.78 25.26 -5.95
C ALA A 177 5.40 25.15 -5.29
N ASP A 178 5.12 26.05 -4.34
CA ASP A 178 3.83 26.18 -3.63
C ASP A 178 3.35 24.96 -2.83
N ARG A 179 4.27 24.03 -2.53
CA ARG A 179 3.99 22.86 -1.70
C ARG A 179 3.80 23.25 -0.24
N SER A 180 2.96 22.48 0.44
CA SER A 180 2.78 22.53 1.89
C SER A 180 4.11 22.42 2.61
N LEU A 181 4.24 23.21 3.68
CA LEU A 181 5.43 23.18 4.52
C LEU A 181 5.60 21.83 5.21
N THR A 182 4.50 21.12 5.50
CA THR A 182 4.55 19.77 6.06
C THR A 182 5.17 18.75 5.12
N GLN A 183 5.06 18.95 3.80
CA GLN A 183 5.63 18.02 2.82
C GLN A 183 7.09 18.33 2.47
N THR A 184 7.53 19.57 2.70
CA THR A 184 8.91 20.00 2.41
C THR A 184 9.82 19.99 3.63
N ASN A 185 9.26 20.06 4.84
CA ASN A 185 9.99 20.03 6.10
C ASN A 185 9.44 18.90 7.01
N PRO A 186 10.18 17.79 7.16
CA PRO A 186 9.76 16.65 7.98
C PRO A 186 9.47 16.98 9.46
N LEU A 187 10.07 18.04 10.03
CA LEU A 187 9.76 18.45 11.40
C LEU A 187 8.35 19.03 11.53
N LEU A 188 7.87 19.73 10.50
CA LEU A 188 6.50 20.25 10.48
C LEU A 188 5.49 19.11 10.30
N ALA A 189 5.82 18.07 9.51
CA ALA A 189 5.02 16.85 9.46
C ALA A 189 4.93 16.16 10.83
N VAL A 190 6.06 16.04 11.54
CA VAL A 190 6.06 15.51 12.92
C VAL A 190 5.21 16.37 13.84
N ALA A 191 5.29 17.70 13.76
CA ALA A 191 4.46 18.60 14.57
C ALA A 191 2.96 18.37 14.36
N THR A 192 2.52 18.24 13.10
CA THR A 192 1.13 17.89 12.76
C THR A 192 0.75 16.52 13.32
N ALA A 193 1.59 15.49 13.13
CA ALA A 193 1.34 14.15 13.64
C ALA A 193 1.21 14.12 15.18
N LEU A 194 1.98 14.93 15.91
CA LEU A 194 1.86 15.05 17.37
C LEU A 194 0.51 15.63 17.81
N LEU A 195 0.02 16.66 17.11
CA LEU A 195 -1.30 17.25 17.38
C LEU A 195 -2.43 16.29 17.02
N GLU A 196 -2.26 15.48 15.99
CA GLU A 196 -3.20 14.42 15.64
C GLU A 196 -3.23 13.30 16.69
N LEU A 197 -2.06 12.84 17.14
CA LEU A 197 -1.92 11.84 18.20
C LEU A 197 -2.52 12.32 19.52
N ALA A 198 -2.31 13.58 19.90
CA ALA A 198 -2.84 14.16 21.12
C ALA A 198 -4.37 14.25 21.16
N GLY A 199 -5.02 14.41 20.00
CA GLY A 199 -6.48 14.42 19.88
C GLY A 199 -7.08 13.09 19.45
N GLY A 200 -6.24 12.09 19.24
CA GLY A 200 -6.60 10.80 18.65
C GLY A 200 -6.60 9.68 19.68
N ARG A 201 -6.44 8.45 19.17
CA ARG A 201 -6.38 7.23 19.98
C ARG A 201 -4.95 6.75 20.22
N ALA A 202 -3.93 7.38 19.63
CA ALA A 202 -2.57 6.84 19.59
C ALA A 202 -2.55 5.37 19.12
N GLY A 203 -3.08 5.13 17.91
CA GLY A 203 -3.10 3.81 17.28
C GLY A 203 -1.70 3.25 17.11
N ALA A 204 -1.57 1.92 17.16
CA ALA A 204 -0.30 1.22 17.03
C ALA A 204 0.41 1.61 15.72
N SER A 205 -0.34 1.63 14.62
CA SER A 205 0.13 2.02 13.29
C SER A 205 0.61 3.47 13.27
N GLN A 206 -0.20 4.40 13.80
CA GLN A 206 0.14 5.83 13.82
C GLN A 206 1.42 6.15 14.60
N VAL A 207 1.65 5.48 15.73
CA VAL A 207 2.87 5.67 16.53
C VAL A 207 4.08 5.03 15.84
N LEU A 208 3.90 3.89 15.16
CA LEU A 208 4.97 3.29 14.35
C LEU A 208 5.28 4.15 13.10
N ASP A 209 4.29 4.74 12.44
CA ASP A 209 4.48 5.69 11.33
C ASP A 209 5.31 6.90 11.79
N LEU A 210 5.02 7.41 13.00
CA LEU A 210 5.84 8.46 13.60
C LEU A 210 7.28 7.98 13.86
N ALA A 211 7.48 6.73 14.30
CA ALA A 211 8.81 6.15 14.45
C ALA A 211 9.56 6.01 13.12
N HIS A 212 8.86 5.85 12.00
CA HIS A 212 9.43 5.81 10.64
C HIS A 212 9.80 7.20 10.10
N ALA A 213 9.31 8.29 10.69
CA ALA A 213 9.69 9.63 10.25
C ALA A 213 11.21 9.85 10.45
N GLU A 214 11.93 10.23 9.40
CA GLU A 214 13.40 10.34 9.40
C GLU A 214 13.97 11.12 10.61
N PRO A 215 13.42 12.27 11.03
CA PRO A 215 13.92 12.97 12.21
C PRO A 215 13.76 12.17 13.51
N VAL A 216 12.71 11.34 13.62
CA VAL A 216 12.45 10.47 14.79
C VAL A 216 13.36 9.25 14.74
N ARG A 217 13.48 8.59 13.57
CA ARG A 217 14.45 7.51 13.35
C ARG A 217 15.84 7.90 13.80
N ARG A 218 16.28 9.09 13.41
CA ARG A 218 17.59 9.63 13.79
C ARG A 218 17.74 9.87 15.29
N ARG A 219 16.67 10.35 15.96
CA ARG A 219 16.69 10.62 17.41
C ARG A 219 16.85 9.35 18.24
N PHE A 220 16.19 8.27 17.83
CA PHE A 220 16.15 7.00 18.56
C PHE A 220 16.99 5.89 17.91
N GLY A 221 17.71 6.18 16.83
CA GLY A 221 18.56 5.22 16.14
C GLY A 221 17.80 4.04 15.52
N PHE A 222 16.58 4.28 15.01
CA PHE A 222 15.77 3.23 14.39
C PHE A 222 16.18 3.02 12.92
N GLY A 223 16.94 1.95 12.66
CA GLY A 223 17.20 1.42 11.31
C GLY A 223 16.01 0.61 10.78
N ASP A 224 16.15 0.06 9.58
CA ASP A 224 15.07 -0.70 8.94
C ASP A 224 14.81 -2.02 9.71
N ASP A 225 15.87 -2.72 10.11
CA ASP A 225 15.78 -3.96 10.90
C ASP A 225 15.14 -3.71 12.27
N GLU A 226 15.52 -2.62 12.95
CA GLU A 226 14.89 -2.24 14.22
C GLU A 226 13.39 -1.97 14.04
N LEU A 227 12.99 -1.17 13.04
CA LEU A 227 11.58 -0.85 12.79
C LEU A 227 10.75 -2.10 12.49
N GLN A 228 11.30 -3.06 11.73
CA GLN A 228 10.67 -4.35 11.49
C GLN A 228 10.47 -5.13 12.81
N GLN A 229 11.49 -5.17 13.67
CA GLN A 229 11.38 -5.80 14.98
C GLN A 229 10.38 -5.09 15.90
N LEU A 230 10.30 -3.75 15.87
CA LEU A 230 9.30 -2.99 16.61
C LEU A 230 7.88 -3.38 16.18
N ALA A 231 7.63 -3.55 14.89
CA ALA A 231 6.34 -4.00 14.37
C ALA A 231 6.00 -5.43 14.86
N VAL A 232 6.97 -6.34 14.87
CA VAL A 232 6.81 -7.70 15.44
C VAL A 232 6.43 -7.61 16.91
N TRP A 233 7.18 -6.87 17.72
CA TRP A 233 6.90 -6.73 19.15
C TRP A 233 5.57 -6.05 19.45
N VAL A 234 5.17 -5.02 18.70
CA VAL A 234 3.86 -4.39 18.83
C VAL A 234 2.75 -5.42 18.61
N ARG A 235 2.90 -6.28 17.58
CA ARG A 235 1.96 -7.37 17.29
C ARG A 235 1.92 -8.41 18.41
N GLU A 236 3.08 -8.93 18.82
CA GLU A 236 3.17 -10.03 19.78
C GLU A 236 2.85 -9.63 21.24
N SER A 237 3.22 -8.41 21.62
CA SER A 237 2.84 -7.84 22.91
C SER A 237 1.36 -7.43 22.95
N GLY A 238 0.70 -7.37 21.79
CA GLY A 238 -0.73 -7.12 21.63
C GLY A 238 -1.11 -5.65 21.76
N VAL A 239 -0.19 -4.71 21.50
CA VAL A 239 -0.49 -3.26 21.50
C VAL A 239 -1.46 -2.94 20.35
N ARG A 240 -2.48 -2.13 20.63
CA ARG A 240 -3.49 -1.70 19.64
C ARG A 240 -3.65 -0.19 19.62
N TRP A 241 -3.96 0.41 20.76
CA TRP A 241 -4.11 1.87 20.89
C TRP A 241 -4.19 2.30 22.35
N ALA A 242 -4.10 3.62 22.55
CA ALA A 242 -3.98 4.35 23.80
C ALA A 242 -2.65 4.09 24.52
N PHE A 243 -2.14 5.14 25.17
CA PHE A 243 -0.92 5.03 25.96
C PHE A 243 -1.15 4.16 27.19
N ASP A 244 -2.25 4.40 27.91
CA ASP A 244 -2.62 3.69 29.12
C ASP A 244 -4.14 3.74 29.40
N ALA A 245 -4.52 3.35 30.63
CA ALA A 245 -5.92 3.36 31.06
C ALA A 245 -6.49 4.78 31.25
N GLU A 246 -5.67 5.76 31.65
CA GLU A 246 -6.11 7.16 31.82
C GLU A 246 -6.46 7.77 30.46
N HIS A 247 -5.63 7.57 29.45
CA HIS A 247 -5.93 7.99 28.08
C HIS A 247 -7.23 7.34 27.55
N ARG A 248 -7.57 6.12 27.98
CA ARG A 248 -8.85 5.49 27.62
C ARG A 248 -10.07 6.06 28.34
N ALA A 249 -9.90 6.81 29.42
CA ALA A 249 -11.00 7.38 30.19
C ALA A 249 -11.85 8.33 29.33
N ASP A 250 -11.22 9.10 28.46
CA ASP A 250 -11.88 10.01 27.51
C ASP A 250 -12.80 9.29 26.52
N PHE A 251 -12.59 7.99 26.33
CA PHE A 251 -13.40 7.13 25.46
C PHE A 251 -14.38 6.24 26.26
N GLY A 252 -14.45 6.38 27.58
CA GLY A 252 -15.27 5.54 28.44
C GLY A 252 -14.76 4.10 28.59
N LEU A 253 -13.45 3.88 28.36
CA LEU A 253 -12.84 2.55 28.30
C LEU A 253 -11.70 2.36 29.32
N ALA A 254 -11.65 3.16 30.39
CA ALA A 254 -10.61 3.07 31.42
C ALA A 254 -10.50 1.69 32.10
N ASP A 255 -11.61 0.95 32.21
CA ASP A 255 -11.65 -0.40 32.80
C ASP A 255 -10.92 -1.47 31.96
N TYR A 256 -10.57 -1.14 30.71
CA TYR A 256 -9.94 -2.05 29.77
C TYR A 256 -8.44 -1.76 29.77
N VAL A 257 -7.65 -2.59 30.45
CA VAL A 257 -6.20 -2.36 30.63
C VAL A 257 -5.34 -2.99 29.54
N SER A 258 -5.82 -4.06 28.91
CA SER A 258 -5.11 -4.78 27.85
C SER A 258 -4.99 -3.96 26.56
N ASN A 259 -4.00 -4.27 25.73
CA ASN A 259 -3.82 -3.70 24.39
C ASN A 259 -3.48 -2.20 24.33
N THR A 260 -3.04 -1.60 25.45
CA THR A 260 -2.44 -0.27 25.48
C THR A 260 -0.93 -0.35 25.19
N TRP A 261 -0.30 0.78 24.88
CA TRP A 261 1.16 0.86 24.77
C TRP A 261 1.85 0.47 26.08
N GLN A 262 1.37 0.97 27.22
CA GLN A 262 1.89 0.57 28.52
C GLN A 262 1.77 -0.94 28.73
N PHE A 263 0.62 -1.54 28.42
CA PHE A 263 0.45 -2.99 28.52
C PHE A 263 1.48 -3.78 27.72
N GLY A 264 1.73 -3.39 26.46
CA GLY A 264 2.73 -4.09 25.64
C GLY A 264 4.16 -3.86 26.10
N LEU A 265 4.50 -2.63 26.49
CA LEU A 265 5.81 -2.28 27.02
C LEU A 265 6.12 -2.99 28.33
N ASP A 266 5.15 -3.08 29.24
CA ASP A 266 5.30 -3.81 30.50
C ASP A 266 5.65 -5.27 30.22
N ARG A 267 5.04 -5.89 29.21
CA ARG A 267 5.32 -7.28 28.81
C ARG A 267 6.71 -7.44 28.20
N LEU A 268 7.12 -6.52 27.33
CA LEU A 268 8.46 -6.51 26.73
C LEU A 268 9.54 -6.32 27.80
N LEU A 269 9.38 -5.32 28.67
CA LEU A 269 10.31 -5.02 29.75
C LEU A 269 10.38 -6.14 30.80
N THR A 270 9.25 -6.78 31.10
CA THR A 270 9.24 -7.97 31.98
C THR A 270 9.92 -9.15 31.30
N GLY A 271 9.78 -9.30 29.98
CA GLY A 271 10.48 -10.31 29.17
C GLY A 271 12.00 -10.21 29.23
N VAL A 272 12.55 -9.01 29.39
CA VAL A 272 13.99 -8.80 29.63
C VAL A 272 14.46 -9.42 30.95
N ALA A 273 13.61 -9.38 31.98
CA ALA A 273 13.96 -9.80 33.34
C ALA A 273 13.53 -11.23 33.68
N MET A 274 12.51 -11.76 33.00
CA MET A 274 11.86 -13.03 33.29
C MET A 274 11.56 -13.77 31.98
N SER A 275 11.88 -15.06 31.92
CA SER A 275 11.46 -15.94 30.82
C SER A 275 10.02 -16.44 31.04
N ASP A 276 9.28 -16.67 29.95
CA ASP A 276 7.92 -17.25 29.96
C ASP A 276 7.96 -18.71 30.49
N ASP A 277 9.11 -19.39 30.43
CA ASP A 277 9.32 -20.73 31.02
C ASP A 277 9.11 -20.77 32.54
N SER A 278 9.17 -19.61 33.21
CA SER A 278 8.84 -19.52 34.63
C SER A 278 7.35 -19.77 34.91
N ALA A 279 6.50 -19.75 33.88
CA ALA A 279 5.04 -19.80 33.97
C ALA A 279 4.47 -18.80 35.00
N THR A 280 5.19 -17.70 35.23
CA THR A 280 4.94 -16.72 36.28
C THR A 280 4.70 -15.35 35.66
N TRP A 281 3.93 -14.51 36.33
CA TRP A 281 3.62 -13.15 35.91
C TRP A 281 3.84 -12.16 37.06
N LEU A 282 3.95 -10.87 36.71
CA LEU A 282 3.97 -9.78 37.67
C LEU A 282 2.62 -9.07 37.64
N ASP A 283 1.78 -9.30 38.66
CA ASP A 283 0.40 -8.78 38.76
C ASP A 283 -0.47 -9.09 37.52
N ARG A 284 -0.53 -8.18 36.55
CA ARG A 284 -1.29 -8.30 35.29
C ARG A 284 -0.41 -8.56 34.07
N THR A 285 0.90 -8.59 34.24
CA THR A 285 1.87 -8.58 33.14
C THR A 285 2.51 -9.95 32.96
N LEU A 286 2.26 -10.55 31.79
CA LEU A 286 2.93 -11.78 31.35
C LEU A 286 4.17 -11.42 30.50
N PRO A 287 5.39 -11.90 30.85
CA PRO A 287 6.59 -11.64 30.06
C PRO A 287 6.42 -12.07 28.61
N LEU A 288 7.03 -11.31 27.69
CA LEU A 288 7.21 -11.75 26.31
C LEU A 288 8.59 -12.42 26.18
N ASP A 289 8.62 -13.69 25.77
CA ASP A 289 9.85 -14.50 25.70
C ASP A 289 10.76 -14.12 24.53
N ASP A 290 10.24 -13.41 23.52
CA ASP A 290 10.95 -13.00 22.29
C ASP A 290 11.83 -11.74 22.47
N VAL A 291 12.44 -11.59 23.65
CA VAL A 291 13.35 -10.48 23.96
C VAL A 291 14.72 -11.04 24.34
N GLY A 292 15.55 -11.24 23.31
CA GLY A 292 16.92 -11.69 23.49
C GLY A 292 17.82 -10.63 24.16
N SER A 293 18.93 -11.08 24.74
CA SER A 293 19.89 -10.17 25.42
C SER A 293 20.45 -9.05 24.52
N GLY A 294 20.58 -9.31 23.21
CA GLY A 294 21.01 -8.31 22.22
C GLY A 294 19.95 -7.25 21.89
N GLN A 295 18.69 -7.47 22.28
CA GLN A 295 17.55 -6.62 21.95
C GLN A 295 17.15 -5.67 23.11
N ILE A 296 17.79 -5.79 24.27
CA ILE A 296 17.48 -4.99 25.48
C ILE A 296 17.57 -3.49 25.20
N ASP A 297 18.60 -3.07 24.47
CA ASP A 297 18.79 -1.67 24.09
C ASP A 297 17.62 -1.16 23.21
N LEU A 298 17.15 -1.96 22.26
CA LEU A 298 16.02 -1.59 21.40
C LEU A 298 14.71 -1.47 22.18
N VAL A 299 14.44 -2.38 23.13
CA VAL A 299 13.28 -2.26 24.04
C VAL A 299 13.36 -0.97 24.85
N GLY A 300 14.55 -0.63 25.36
CA GLY A 300 14.79 0.62 26.09
C GLY A 300 14.53 1.87 25.22
N ARG A 301 14.99 1.86 23.97
CA ARG A 301 14.77 2.95 23.01
C ARG A 301 13.30 3.10 22.63
N LEU A 302 12.57 1.99 22.45
CA LEU A 302 11.12 2.00 22.23
C LEU A 302 10.38 2.57 23.46
N ALA A 303 10.72 2.11 24.66
CA ALA A 303 10.09 2.58 25.89
C ALA A 303 10.33 4.09 26.09
N GLU A 304 11.56 4.57 25.85
CA GLU A 304 11.89 6.00 25.92
C GLU A 304 11.14 6.82 24.86
N PHE A 305 11.02 6.31 23.63
CA PHE A 305 10.26 6.95 22.56
C PHE A 305 8.79 7.13 22.96
N VAL A 306 8.12 6.06 23.37
CA VAL A 306 6.70 6.08 23.76
C VAL A 306 6.50 6.95 25.00
N ALA A 307 7.41 6.91 25.97
CA ALA A 307 7.33 7.74 27.18
C ALA A 307 7.44 9.24 26.86
N ARG A 308 8.35 9.63 25.96
CA ARG A 308 8.46 11.03 25.50
C ARG A 308 7.24 11.44 24.69
N LEU A 309 6.77 10.58 23.80
CA LEU A 309 5.59 10.83 22.98
C LEU A 309 4.37 11.10 23.86
N ARG A 310 4.10 10.21 24.82
CA ARG A 310 3.02 10.36 25.80
C ARG A 310 3.13 11.69 26.55
N ARG A 311 4.32 12.04 27.06
CA ARG A 311 4.53 13.29 27.80
C ARG A 311 4.16 14.52 26.97
N VAL A 312 4.50 14.51 25.68
CA VAL A 312 4.18 15.60 24.75
C VAL A 312 2.69 15.64 24.48
N THR A 313 2.06 14.50 24.19
CA THR A 313 0.61 14.45 23.91
C THR A 313 -0.22 14.85 25.13
N ASP A 314 0.15 14.42 26.34
CA ASP A 314 -0.54 14.78 27.58
C ASP A 314 -0.47 16.30 27.84
N ALA A 315 0.65 16.95 27.48
CA ALA A 315 0.80 18.40 27.55
C ALA A 315 -0.03 19.17 26.50
N LEU A 316 -0.50 18.49 25.44
CA LEU A 316 -1.35 19.02 24.38
C LEU A 316 -2.85 18.79 24.64
N VAL A 317 -3.23 18.40 25.86
CA VAL A 317 -4.63 18.21 26.27
C VAL A 317 -5.11 19.39 27.13
N GLY A 318 -6.39 19.76 26.96
CA GLY A 318 -7.06 20.80 27.74
C GLY A 318 -7.16 22.14 27.02
N ALA A 319 -7.35 23.21 27.79
CA ALA A 319 -7.44 24.57 27.27
C ALA A 319 -6.28 25.39 27.83
N HIS A 320 -5.40 25.91 26.98
CA HIS A 320 -4.18 26.63 27.41
C HIS A 320 -3.97 27.91 26.61
N PRO A 321 -3.19 28.89 27.12
CA PRO A 321 -2.76 30.06 26.34
C PRO A 321 -1.95 29.64 25.10
N LEU A 322 -1.92 30.47 24.06
CA LEU A 322 -1.19 30.19 22.81
C LEU A 322 0.28 29.81 23.04
N GLU A 323 1.00 30.52 23.92
CA GLU A 323 2.42 30.26 24.18
C GLU A 323 2.67 28.83 24.69
N HIS A 324 1.79 28.30 25.56
CA HIS A 324 1.88 26.92 26.02
C HIS A 324 1.86 25.93 24.85
N TRP A 325 0.97 26.13 23.88
CA TRP A 325 0.86 25.26 22.72
C TRP A 325 2.12 25.32 21.85
N LEU A 326 2.60 26.52 21.55
CA LEU A 326 3.78 26.70 20.70
C LEU A 326 5.04 26.16 21.36
N ASP A 327 5.22 26.41 22.66
CA ASP A 327 6.36 25.90 23.44
C ASP A 327 6.31 24.39 23.56
N THR A 328 5.13 23.80 23.82
CA THR A 328 4.96 22.34 23.88
C THR A 328 5.30 21.67 22.55
N VAL A 329 4.92 22.27 21.41
CA VAL A 329 5.31 21.77 20.09
C VAL A 329 6.83 21.84 19.88
N VAL A 330 7.47 22.95 20.25
CA VAL A 330 8.93 23.11 20.14
C VAL A 330 9.67 22.09 21.01
N ASP A 331 9.27 21.96 22.27
CA ASP A 331 9.87 21.03 23.22
C ASP A 331 9.63 19.57 22.80
N GLY A 332 8.43 19.29 22.29
CA GLY A 332 8.08 17.99 21.72
C GLY A 332 8.99 17.60 20.56
N LEU A 333 9.15 18.49 19.57
CA LEU A 333 10.08 18.30 18.47
C LEU A 333 11.52 18.12 18.96
N GLY A 334 12.00 18.95 19.88
CA GLY A 334 13.36 18.83 20.43
C GLY A 334 13.59 17.51 21.19
N SER A 335 12.55 16.96 21.82
CA SER A 335 12.64 15.70 22.56
C SER A 335 12.58 14.46 21.66
N LEU A 336 11.79 14.50 20.59
CA LEU A 336 11.45 13.38 19.71
C LEU A 336 12.23 13.35 18.40
N THR A 337 12.87 14.44 17.99
CA THR A 337 13.53 14.52 16.67
C THR A 337 15.02 14.89 16.76
N ALA A 338 15.77 14.54 15.73
CA ALA A 338 17.13 15.00 15.47
C ALA A 338 17.32 15.22 13.97
N VAL A 339 17.97 16.32 13.58
CA VAL A 339 18.29 16.65 12.18
C VAL A 339 19.79 16.59 11.93
N ALA A 340 20.19 16.28 10.70
CA ALA A 340 21.58 16.37 10.28
C ALA A 340 22.04 17.83 10.17
N GLY A 341 23.35 18.08 10.19
CA GLY A 341 23.89 19.44 10.10
C GLY A 341 23.50 20.17 8.81
N ALA A 342 23.44 19.45 7.67
CA ALA A 342 22.98 20.00 6.39
C ALA A 342 21.50 20.43 6.42
N ASP A 343 20.71 19.85 7.32
CA ASP A 343 19.27 20.06 7.46
C ASP A 343 18.89 20.98 8.63
N ALA A 344 19.87 21.69 9.21
CA ALA A 344 19.62 22.64 10.31
C ALA A 344 18.60 23.75 9.94
N TRP A 345 18.44 24.02 8.64
CA TRP A 345 17.42 24.93 8.12
C TRP A 345 15.99 24.50 8.49
N GLN A 346 15.73 23.19 8.66
CA GLN A 346 14.41 22.65 9.00
C GLN A 346 13.95 23.15 10.37
N SER A 347 14.84 23.08 11.37
CA SER A 347 14.55 23.59 12.71
C SER A 347 14.39 25.10 12.74
N ALA A 348 15.23 25.83 11.99
CA ALA A 348 15.11 27.28 11.88
C ALA A 348 13.77 27.71 11.25
N GLN A 349 13.28 26.98 10.25
CA GLN A 349 11.99 27.23 9.63
C GLN A 349 10.83 26.98 10.59
N VAL A 350 10.85 25.88 11.36
CA VAL A 350 9.83 25.62 12.40
C VAL A 350 9.74 26.82 13.34
N GLN A 351 10.88 27.28 13.86
CA GLN A 351 10.92 28.44 14.77
C GLN A 351 10.37 29.71 14.10
N ALA A 352 10.71 29.94 12.84
CA ALA A 352 10.22 31.09 12.09
C ALA A 352 8.69 31.07 11.91
N GLU A 353 8.10 29.92 11.56
CA GLU A 353 6.64 29.83 11.37
C GLU A 353 5.89 29.99 12.71
N LEU A 354 6.36 29.35 13.78
CA LEU A 354 5.75 29.53 15.10
C LEU A 354 5.91 30.98 15.62
N ALA A 355 7.04 31.65 15.33
CA ALA A 355 7.21 33.06 15.64
C ALA A 355 6.23 33.96 14.88
N ARG A 356 5.89 33.66 13.62
CA ARG A 356 4.86 34.40 12.87
C ARG A 356 3.47 34.21 13.47
N VAL A 357 3.17 33.02 14.01
CA VAL A 357 1.94 32.78 14.75
C VAL A 357 1.90 33.64 16.01
N ARG A 358 2.99 33.68 16.79
CA ARG A 358 3.11 34.59 17.97
C ARG A 358 2.87 36.04 17.59
N GLU A 359 3.51 36.51 16.52
CA GLU A 359 3.34 37.89 16.05
C GLU A 359 1.91 38.20 15.64
N SER A 360 1.28 37.29 14.89
CA SER A 360 -0.12 37.45 14.43
C SER A 360 -1.10 37.52 15.59
N ALA A 361 -0.78 36.91 16.74
CA ALA A 361 -1.63 36.88 17.92
C ALA A 361 -1.47 38.09 18.85
N ARG A 362 -0.44 38.94 18.63
CA ARG A 362 -0.17 40.08 19.51
C ARG A 362 -1.35 41.04 19.55
N GLY A 363 -1.78 41.40 20.77
CA GLY A 363 -2.87 42.34 20.99
C GLY A 363 -4.28 41.78 20.82
N LEU A 364 -4.45 40.52 20.42
CA LEU A 364 -5.78 39.90 20.23
C LEU A 364 -6.46 39.43 21.53
N GLY A 365 -5.75 39.46 22.67
CA GLY A 365 -6.32 39.04 23.96
C GLY A 365 -6.71 37.55 24.03
N VAL A 366 -6.02 36.68 23.27
CA VAL A 366 -6.27 35.24 23.26
C VAL A 366 -5.98 34.65 24.63
N SER A 367 -7.03 34.30 25.38
CA SER A 367 -6.89 33.83 26.76
C SER A 367 -6.66 32.33 26.86
N ARG A 368 -7.43 31.51 26.11
CA ARG A 368 -7.29 30.05 26.06
C ARG A 368 -7.72 29.49 24.71
N LEU A 369 -6.93 28.56 24.18
CA LEU A 369 -7.20 27.74 23.00
C LEU A 369 -7.28 26.27 23.42
N ARG A 370 -8.05 25.48 22.68
CA ARG A 370 -8.08 24.02 22.75
C ARG A 370 -7.31 23.43 21.56
N LEU A 371 -7.01 22.13 21.65
CA LEU A 371 -6.32 21.41 20.58
C LEU A 371 -6.96 21.59 19.18
N PRO A 372 -8.30 21.52 18.99
CA PRO A 372 -8.91 21.76 17.69
C PRO A 372 -8.63 23.16 17.12
N ASP A 373 -8.58 24.19 17.98
CA ASP A 373 -8.28 25.56 17.56
C ASP A 373 -6.84 25.66 17.03
N VAL A 374 -5.91 24.99 17.71
CA VAL A 374 -4.48 24.98 17.33
C VAL A 374 -4.25 24.14 16.08
N ARG A 375 -4.95 23.00 15.93
CA ARG A 375 -4.91 22.20 14.70
C ARG A 375 -5.40 23.03 13.52
N ALA A 376 -6.59 23.63 13.61
CA ALA A 376 -7.12 24.47 12.53
C ALA A 376 -6.17 25.65 12.19
N LEU A 377 -5.59 26.28 13.21
CA LEU A 377 -4.61 27.36 13.04
C LEU A 377 -3.36 26.89 12.29
N LEU A 378 -2.76 25.76 12.68
CA LEU A 378 -1.54 25.25 12.04
C LEU A 378 -1.83 24.63 10.68
N ASP A 379 -2.96 23.96 10.49
CA ASP A 379 -3.37 23.41 9.19
C ASP A 379 -3.47 24.54 8.15
N ASP A 380 -4.11 25.67 8.50
CA ASP A 380 -4.15 26.86 7.62
C ASP A 380 -2.75 27.42 7.36
N ARG A 381 -1.93 27.57 8.41
CA ARG A 381 -0.63 28.23 8.32
C ARG A 381 0.43 27.42 7.58
N LEU A 382 0.35 26.10 7.67
CA LEU A 382 1.30 25.18 7.06
C LEU A 382 0.87 24.69 5.68
N ALA A 383 -0.38 24.96 5.28
CA ALA A 383 -0.90 24.67 3.95
C ALA A 383 -0.02 25.24 2.82
N GLY A 384 -0.04 24.56 1.66
CA GLY A 384 0.61 25.04 0.45
C GLY A 384 0.04 26.40 0.03
N ARG A 385 0.92 27.39 -0.10
CA ARG A 385 0.54 28.75 -0.51
C ARG A 385 1.40 29.18 -1.70
N PRO A 386 0.86 30.02 -2.60
CA PRO A 386 1.64 30.71 -3.61
C PRO A 386 2.83 31.44 -2.96
N THR A 387 4.05 30.99 -3.20
CA THR A 387 5.27 31.60 -2.64
C THR A 387 6.04 32.30 -3.74
N ARG A 388 6.78 33.38 -3.42
CA ARG A 388 7.67 34.07 -4.38
C ARG A 388 9.10 33.52 -4.40
N ALA A 389 9.44 32.69 -3.43
CA ALA A 389 10.78 32.15 -3.28
C ALA A 389 10.90 30.91 -4.19
N ASN A 390 11.90 30.90 -5.08
CA ASN A 390 12.31 29.76 -5.92
C ASN A 390 11.80 29.68 -7.36
N PHE A 391 11.46 30.82 -8.00
CA PHE A 391 11.27 30.84 -9.46
C PHE A 391 12.56 31.21 -10.20
N ARG A 392 12.66 30.76 -11.45
CA ARG A 392 13.75 31.12 -12.40
C ARG A 392 15.16 30.65 -11.98
N THR A 393 15.26 29.43 -11.44
CA THR A 393 16.52 28.76 -11.08
C THR A 393 17.20 28.04 -12.25
N GLY A 394 16.69 28.17 -13.47
CA GLY A 394 17.17 27.43 -14.65
C GLY A 394 16.58 26.02 -14.80
N THR A 395 15.61 25.65 -13.96
CA THR A 395 14.94 24.34 -13.93
C THR A 395 13.50 24.45 -14.44
N LEU A 396 12.92 23.33 -14.87
CA LEU A 396 11.48 23.23 -15.18
C LEU A 396 10.68 23.52 -13.91
N THR A 397 9.81 24.53 -13.96
CA THR A 397 9.00 24.94 -12.79
C THR A 397 7.61 24.33 -12.88
N VAL A 398 7.16 23.73 -11.77
CA VAL A 398 5.76 23.30 -11.58
C VAL A 398 5.21 24.04 -10.36
N CYS A 399 4.10 24.76 -10.53
CA CYS A 399 3.51 25.56 -9.46
C CYS A 399 1.98 25.58 -9.53
N THR A 400 1.36 26.24 -8.56
CA THR A 400 -0.05 26.64 -8.67
C THR A 400 -0.20 27.75 -9.71
N MET A 401 -1.44 28.07 -10.12
CA MET A 401 -1.68 29.04 -11.19
C MET A 401 -1.41 30.51 -10.82
N VAL A 402 -1.15 30.83 -9.53
CA VAL A 402 -1.07 32.23 -9.04
C VAL A 402 0.32 32.87 -9.14
N PRO A 403 1.43 32.29 -8.65
CA PRO A 403 2.69 33.02 -8.47
C PRO A 403 3.33 33.52 -9.77
N MET A 404 3.17 32.76 -10.87
CA MET A 404 3.73 33.06 -12.19
C MET A 404 2.67 33.65 -13.14
N ARG A 405 1.57 34.19 -12.58
CA ARG A 405 0.50 34.86 -13.31
C ARG A 405 1.06 35.95 -14.23
N SER A 406 0.67 35.90 -15.49
CA SER A 406 1.05 36.88 -16.54
C SER A 406 2.56 37.00 -16.79
N VAL A 407 3.39 36.04 -16.36
CA VAL A 407 4.82 36.01 -16.66
C VAL A 407 5.05 35.26 -17.97
N PRO A 408 5.58 35.91 -19.03
CA PRO A 408 5.74 35.26 -20.33
C PRO A 408 6.72 34.08 -20.27
N HIS A 409 6.33 32.95 -20.88
CA HIS A 409 7.16 31.76 -21.09
C HIS A 409 6.94 31.26 -22.52
N ARG A 410 7.97 30.62 -23.10
CA ARG A 410 7.86 30.04 -24.45
C ARG A 410 6.78 28.96 -24.47
N VAL A 411 6.76 28.12 -23.45
CA VAL A 411 5.74 27.09 -23.28
C VAL A 411 5.07 27.22 -21.92
N VAL A 412 3.74 27.22 -21.94
CA VAL A 412 2.90 27.15 -20.73
C VAL A 412 2.06 25.89 -20.79
N CYS A 413 2.15 25.05 -19.77
CA CYS A 413 1.38 23.82 -19.62
C CYS A 413 0.37 23.96 -18.48
N LEU A 414 -0.91 23.70 -18.75
CA LEU A 414 -1.97 23.61 -17.76
C LEU A 414 -2.27 22.14 -17.48
N LEU A 415 -1.85 21.67 -16.31
CA LEU A 415 -2.02 20.28 -15.86
C LEU A 415 -3.23 20.18 -14.93
N GLY A 416 -4.12 19.23 -15.18
CA GLY A 416 -5.26 18.94 -14.31
C GLY A 416 -6.41 19.93 -14.41
N LEU A 417 -6.76 20.40 -15.62
CA LEU A 417 -7.98 21.18 -15.84
C LEU A 417 -9.22 20.28 -15.88
N ASP A 418 -9.41 19.53 -14.80
CA ASP A 418 -10.46 18.53 -14.63
C ASP A 418 -11.79 19.18 -14.23
N ASP A 419 -12.91 18.66 -14.76
CA ASP A 419 -14.25 19.08 -14.31
C ASP A 419 -14.43 18.72 -12.82
N GLY A 420 -15.00 19.64 -12.06
CA GLY A 420 -15.10 19.55 -10.60
C GLY A 420 -13.83 19.97 -9.82
N VAL A 421 -12.68 20.07 -10.48
CA VAL A 421 -11.43 20.60 -9.89
C VAL A 421 -11.17 22.04 -10.35
N PHE A 422 -11.35 22.31 -11.65
CA PHE A 422 -11.16 23.62 -12.25
C PHE A 422 -12.43 24.12 -12.98
N PRO A 423 -12.83 25.38 -12.79
CA PRO A 423 -12.32 26.33 -11.81
C PRO A 423 -12.68 25.89 -10.39
N ARG A 424 -11.86 26.25 -9.39
CA ARG A 424 -12.11 25.91 -7.99
C ARG A 424 -13.49 26.41 -7.58
N GLY A 425 -14.30 25.46 -7.11
CA GLY A 425 -15.63 25.74 -6.57
C GLY A 425 -15.58 25.94 -5.06
N GLY A 426 -16.54 26.70 -4.54
CA GLY A 426 -16.87 26.77 -3.12
C GLY A 426 -18.29 27.29 -3.00
N ALA A 427 -19.13 26.63 -2.20
CA ALA A 427 -20.33 27.30 -1.71
C ALA A 427 -19.82 28.37 -0.74
N PRO A 428 -20.28 29.63 -0.87
CA PRO A 428 -19.96 30.61 0.17
C PRO A 428 -20.47 30.09 1.50
N ASP A 429 -19.73 30.35 2.57
CA ASP A 429 -20.18 30.02 3.91
C ASP A 429 -21.52 30.70 4.18
N GLY A 430 -22.44 30.03 4.89
CA GLY A 430 -23.81 30.52 5.08
C GLY A 430 -23.89 31.88 5.80
N ASP A 431 -22.82 32.25 6.49
CA ASP A 431 -22.59 33.50 7.22
C ASP A 431 -21.70 34.51 6.48
N ASP A 432 -21.24 34.21 5.26
CA ASP A 432 -20.59 35.21 4.39
C ASP A 432 -21.63 36.22 3.87
N VAL A 433 -21.73 37.35 4.57
CA VAL A 433 -22.65 38.44 4.23
C VAL A 433 -22.28 39.09 2.88
N LEU A 434 -20.99 39.13 2.53
CA LEU A 434 -20.51 39.74 1.27
C LEU A 434 -20.92 38.88 0.08
N ALA A 435 -20.88 37.54 0.23
CA ALA A 435 -21.31 36.63 -0.83
C ALA A 435 -22.81 36.69 -1.18
N ARG A 436 -23.67 37.26 -0.32
CA ARG A 436 -25.13 37.35 -0.54
C ARG A 436 -25.53 38.38 -1.59
N ASP A 437 -24.88 39.55 -1.58
CA ASP A 437 -25.11 40.63 -2.54
C ASP A 437 -23.76 41.25 -2.95
N PRO A 438 -22.94 40.51 -3.70
CA PRO A 438 -21.54 40.85 -3.84
C PRO A 438 -21.35 42.03 -4.80
N VAL A 439 -20.31 42.84 -4.53
CA VAL A 439 -19.95 44.04 -5.29
C VAL A 439 -18.80 43.72 -6.26
N THR A 440 -18.78 44.41 -7.39
CA THR A 440 -17.69 44.33 -8.36
C THR A 440 -16.36 44.72 -7.71
N GLY A 441 -15.33 43.89 -7.90
CA GLY A 441 -14.01 44.02 -7.27
C GLY A 441 -13.83 43.19 -6.00
N GLU A 442 -14.89 42.60 -5.44
CA GLU A 442 -14.77 41.61 -4.38
C GLU A 442 -14.16 40.30 -4.91
N ARG A 443 -13.61 39.47 -4.02
CA ARG A 443 -12.97 38.20 -4.39
C ARG A 443 -14.04 37.23 -4.91
N ASP A 444 -13.70 36.46 -5.93
CA ASP A 444 -14.52 35.35 -6.44
C ASP A 444 -13.57 34.28 -7.00
N PRO A 445 -13.21 33.26 -6.19
CA PRO A 445 -12.23 32.25 -6.57
C PRO A 445 -12.51 31.60 -7.93
N ARG A 446 -13.80 31.39 -8.26
CA ARG A 446 -14.21 30.79 -9.53
C ARG A 446 -13.87 31.70 -10.71
N SER A 447 -14.10 33.01 -10.58
CA SER A 447 -13.78 34.00 -11.62
C SER A 447 -12.28 34.29 -11.67
N GLU A 448 -11.59 34.28 -10.54
CA GLU A 448 -10.13 34.40 -10.46
C GLU A 448 -9.45 33.25 -11.22
N ASP A 449 -9.87 32.00 -11.03
CA ASP A 449 -9.33 30.84 -11.76
C ASP A 449 -9.54 30.94 -13.27
N ARG A 450 -10.73 31.39 -13.69
CA ARG A 450 -11.01 31.66 -15.11
C ARG A 450 -10.06 32.71 -15.67
N GLN A 451 -9.81 33.78 -14.92
CA GLN A 451 -8.82 34.79 -15.30
C GLN A 451 -7.40 34.21 -15.33
N LEU A 452 -7.00 33.35 -14.40
CA LEU A 452 -5.68 32.72 -14.41
C LEU A 452 -5.46 31.86 -15.67
N MET A 453 -6.50 31.20 -16.18
CA MET A 453 -6.44 30.51 -17.47
C MET A 453 -6.27 31.49 -18.64
N LEU A 454 -7.00 32.63 -18.64
CA LEU A 454 -6.80 33.67 -19.65
C LEU A 454 -5.37 34.23 -19.61
N ASP A 455 -4.84 34.48 -18.41
CA ASP A 455 -3.48 34.98 -18.22
C ASP A 455 -2.45 33.95 -18.70
N ALA A 456 -2.71 32.67 -18.50
CA ALA A 456 -1.87 31.59 -19.04
C ALA A 456 -1.86 31.56 -20.57
N VAL A 457 -3.03 31.72 -21.20
CA VAL A 457 -3.17 31.80 -22.67
C VAL A 457 -2.37 32.99 -23.22
N LEU A 458 -2.42 34.14 -22.55
CA LEU A 458 -1.71 35.35 -22.97
C LEU A 458 -0.20 35.33 -22.62
N ALA A 459 0.19 34.58 -21.59
CA ALA A 459 1.59 34.43 -21.18
C ALA A 459 2.38 33.42 -22.04
N ALA A 460 1.70 32.49 -22.71
CA ALA A 460 2.33 31.55 -23.63
C ALA A 460 2.80 32.28 -24.90
N THR A 461 4.12 32.40 -25.11
CA THR A 461 4.64 33.12 -26.28
C THR A 461 4.74 32.24 -27.52
N GLU A 462 4.85 30.92 -27.37
CA GLU A 462 4.95 29.98 -28.50
C GLU A 462 3.94 28.83 -28.41
N THR A 463 3.85 28.14 -27.27
CA THR A 463 2.99 26.96 -27.12
C THR A 463 2.18 26.96 -25.83
N LEU A 464 0.89 26.69 -25.95
CA LEU A 464 -0.01 26.37 -24.85
C LEU A 464 -0.35 24.87 -24.86
N VAL A 465 -0.05 24.17 -23.77
CA VAL A 465 -0.40 22.75 -23.59
C VAL A 465 -1.46 22.65 -22.49
N VAL A 466 -2.50 21.85 -22.69
CA VAL A 466 -3.52 21.59 -21.68
C VAL A 466 -3.72 20.09 -21.53
N THR A 467 -3.70 19.57 -20.30
CA THR A 467 -4.09 18.20 -19.99
C THR A 467 -5.30 18.18 -19.05
N TYR A 468 -6.17 17.20 -19.26
CA TYR A 468 -7.31 16.91 -18.39
C TYR A 468 -7.71 15.44 -18.47
N THR A 469 -8.58 15.02 -17.56
CA THR A 469 -9.18 13.69 -17.46
C THR A 469 -10.36 13.62 -18.43
N GLY A 470 -10.10 13.08 -19.62
CA GLY A 470 -11.13 12.87 -20.65
C GLY A 470 -11.80 11.51 -20.59
N ALA A 471 -11.32 10.60 -19.74
CA ALA A 471 -11.95 9.31 -19.47
C ALA A 471 -11.70 8.83 -18.04
N ASP A 472 -12.67 8.09 -17.50
CA ASP A 472 -12.55 7.42 -16.21
C ASP A 472 -11.55 6.26 -16.27
N GLU A 473 -10.66 6.15 -15.27
CA GLU A 473 -9.55 5.19 -15.27
C GLU A 473 -9.99 3.74 -15.03
N TYR A 474 -11.15 3.52 -14.41
CA TYR A 474 -11.69 2.19 -14.13
C TYR A 474 -12.69 1.73 -15.20
N SER A 475 -13.62 2.61 -15.59
CA SER A 475 -14.71 2.29 -16.50
C SER A 475 -14.43 2.65 -17.97
N GLY A 476 -13.47 3.52 -18.25
CA GLY A 476 -13.21 4.06 -19.59
C GLY A 476 -14.29 5.02 -20.11
N ALA A 477 -15.28 5.37 -19.28
CA ALA A 477 -16.35 6.28 -19.65
C ALA A 477 -15.79 7.67 -19.97
N ARG A 478 -16.20 8.25 -21.10
CA ARG A 478 -15.76 9.59 -21.52
C ARG A 478 -16.20 10.64 -20.51
N ARG A 479 -15.30 11.58 -20.21
CA ARG A 479 -15.55 12.76 -19.38
C ARG A 479 -15.38 14.02 -20.22
N PRO A 480 -16.31 14.99 -20.15
CA PRO A 480 -16.16 16.26 -20.83
C PRO A 480 -15.03 17.08 -20.22
N PRO A 481 -14.43 18.03 -20.97
CA PRO A 481 -13.50 18.99 -20.40
C PRO A 481 -14.22 19.92 -19.40
N ALA A 482 -13.45 20.53 -18.49
CA ALA A 482 -13.95 21.62 -17.67
C ALA A 482 -14.54 22.75 -18.53
N VAL A 483 -15.60 23.41 -18.05
CA VAL A 483 -16.33 24.44 -18.82
C VAL A 483 -15.40 25.50 -19.44
N PRO A 484 -14.43 26.11 -18.72
CA PRO A 484 -13.51 27.08 -19.34
C PRO A 484 -12.63 26.52 -20.45
N LEU A 485 -12.27 25.23 -20.38
CA LEU A 485 -11.54 24.55 -21.46
C LEU A 485 -12.43 24.34 -22.68
N GLY A 486 -13.70 23.99 -22.49
CA GLY A 486 -14.68 23.96 -23.58
C GLY A 486 -14.84 25.32 -24.26
N GLU A 487 -14.94 26.40 -23.47
CA GLU A 487 -15.05 27.77 -23.99
C GLU A 487 -13.80 28.21 -24.79
N LEU A 488 -12.59 27.78 -24.37
CA LEU A 488 -11.36 27.98 -25.13
C LEU A 488 -11.41 27.26 -26.48
N LEU A 489 -11.83 26.00 -26.50
CA LEU A 489 -11.97 25.22 -27.74
C LEU A 489 -12.96 25.88 -28.71
N ASP A 490 -14.11 26.35 -28.21
CA ASP A 490 -15.10 27.09 -29.00
C ASP A 490 -14.54 28.40 -29.57
N ALA A 491 -13.67 29.09 -28.83
CA ALA A 491 -13.03 30.32 -29.29
C ALA A 491 -12.01 30.05 -30.41
N LEU A 492 -11.27 28.95 -30.33
CA LEU A 492 -10.34 28.51 -31.37
C LEU A 492 -11.08 28.18 -32.68
N ASP A 493 -12.25 27.55 -32.60
CA ASP A 493 -13.12 27.28 -33.76
C ASP A 493 -13.61 28.56 -34.45
N ARG A 494 -13.82 29.63 -33.67
CA ARG A 494 -14.23 30.95 -34.19
C ARG A 494 -13.05 31.78 -34.71
N THR A 495 -11.83 31.48 -34.26
CA THR A 495 -10.58 32.12 -34.68
C THR A 495 -10.13 31.68 -36.07
N ALA A 496 -10.27 30.38 -36.38
CA ALA A 496 -9.81 29.76 -37.62
C ALA A 496 -10.89 29.75 -38.73
N ALA A 497 -10.46 29.56 -39.98
CA ALA A 497 -11.33 29.47 -41.16
C ALA A 497 -12.35 28.31 -41.09
N ALA A 498 -12.04 27.25 -40.35
CA ALA A 498 -12.89 26.09 -40.10
C ALA A 498 -12.72 25.60 -38.66
N PRO A 499 -13.70 24.87 -38.09
CA PRO A 499 -13.56 24.27 -36.76
C PRO A 499 -12.32 23.36 -36.64
N VAL A 500 -11.59 23.51 -35.55
CA VAL A 500 -10.33 22.83 -35.24
C VAL A 500 -10.40 21.98 -33.97
N ALA A 501 -11.33 22.25 -33.05
CA ALA A 501 -11.38 21.66 -31.71
C ALA A 501 -11.29 20.13 -31.70
N ASP A 502 -12.14 19.44 -32.49
CA ASP A 502 -12.16 17.97 -32.59
C ASP A 502 -10.83 17.38 -33.09
N ARG A 503 -10.06 18.16 -33.86
CA ARG A 503 -8.76 17.75 -34.42
C ARG A 503 -7.59 18.13 -33.51
N LEU A 504 -7.81 19.07 -32.60
CA LEU A 504 -6.83 19.58 -31.63
C LEU A 504 -6.74 18.69 -30.39
N VAL A 505 -7.87 18.12 -29.96
CA VAL A 505 -7.95 17.25 -28.77
C VAL A 505 -7.41 15.86 -29.10
N VAL A 506 -6.30 15.49 -28.46
CA VAL A 506 -5.71 14.16 -28.55
C VAL A 506 -6.24 13.30 -27.41
N HIS A 507 -6.97 12.23 -27.75
CA HIS A 507 -7.45 11.24 -26.79
C HIS A 507 -6.41 10.14 -26.57
N HIS A 508 -5.80 10.15 -25.38
CA HIS A 508 -4.74 9.22 -25.03
C HIS A 508 -5.27 7.87 -24.55
N PRO A 509 -4.61 6.76 -24.90
CA PRO A 509 -4.88 5.46 -24.30
C PRO A 509 -4.63 5.45 -22.79
N LEU A 510 -5.32 4.56 -22.07
CA LEU A 510 -5.13 4.35 -20.63
C LEU A 510 -3.68 3.96 -20.31
N GLN A 511 -3.14 2.99 -21.06
CA GLN A 511 -1.82 2.42 -20.76
C GLN A 511 -0.71 3.10 -21.59
N PRO A 512 0.46 3.39 -21.00
CA PRO A 512 1.62 3.91 -21.73
C PRO A 512 2.10 2.99 -22.85
N PHE A 513 1.96 1.67 -22.68
CA PHE A 513 2.37 0.66 -23.67
C PHE A 513 1.32 0.36 -24.75
N ASP A 514 0.22 1.12 -24.84
CA ASP A 514 -0.69 1.02 -25.98
C ASP A 514 0.05 1.39 -27.28
N ALA A 515 -0.13 0.59 -28.33
CA ALA A 515 0.58 0.74 -29.60
C ALA A 515 0.41 2.14 -30.23
N ARG A 516 -0.68 2.86 -29.94
CA ARG A 516 -0.91 4.23 -30.43
C ARG A 516 0.15 5.21 -29.93
N ASN A 517 0.71 5.02 -28.74
CA ASN A 517 1.78 5.89 -28.24
C ASN A 517 3.09 5.72 -29.04
N LEU A 518 3.25 4.60 -29.73
CA LEU A 518 4.53 4.19 -30.33
C LEU A 518 4.48 4.07 -31.85
N THR A 519 3.30 4.33 -32.41
CA THR A 519 3.08 4.29 -33.85
C THR A 519 3.13 5.73 -34.37
N PRO A 520 4.10 6.06 -35.25
CA PRO A 520 4.16 7.36 -35.93
C PRO A 520 2.79 7.77 -36.51
N GLY A 521 2.35 8.99 -36.26
CA GLY A 521 1.07 9.52 -36.74
C GLY A 521 -0.18 9.13 -35.94
N ALA A 522 -0.13 8.09 -35.09
CA ALA A 522 -1.33 7.54 -34.45
C ALA A 522 -1.96 8.48 -33.39
N LEU A 523 -1.17 9.38 -32.81
CA LEU A 523 -1.63 10.42 -31.88
C LEU A 523 -1.39 11.84 -32.43
N GLY A 524 -1.34 11.98 -33.76
CA GLY A 524 -1.27 13.29 -34.42
C GLY A 524 0.10 13.97 -34.40
N VAL A 525 1.18 13.25 -34.06
CA VAL A 525 2.58 13.65 -34.23
C VAL A 525 3.23 12.81 -35.34
N GLU A 526 4.14 13.36 -36.13
CA GLU A 526 4.78 12.62 -37.24
C GLU A 526 5.63 11.45 -36.75
N GLU A 527 6.32 11.62 -35.62
CA GLU A 527 7.09 10.56 -34.96
C GLU A 527 6.25 9.76 -33.96
N ALA A 528 6.84 8.76 -33.30
CA ALA A 528 6.22 8.11 -32.16
C ALA A 528 6.02 9.13 -31.02
N PHE A 529 4.87 9.07 -30.35
CA PHE A 529 4.54 10.02 -29.29
C PHE A 529 5.36 9.81 -28.02
N SER A 530 5.61 8.54 -27.65
CA SER A 530 6.32 8.21 -26.41
C SER A 530 7.81 7.97 -26.63
N PHE A 531 8.61 8.51 -25.71
CA PHE A 531 10.05 8.33 -25.58
C PHE A 531 10.41 7.16 -24.66
N ASP A 532 9.42 6.42 -24.15
CA ASP A 532 9.58 5.34 -23.18
C ASP A 532 9.93 4.00 -23.85
N ARG A 533 11.18 3.56 -23.63
CA ARG A 533 11.66 2.25 -24.11
C ARG A 533 10.98 1.08 -23.40
N ALA A 534 10.58 1.22 -22.13
CA ALA A 534 9.86 0.18 -21.41
C ALA A 534 8.44 0.04 -21.97
N ALA A 535 7.77 1.15 -22.29
CA ALA A 535 6.49 1.13 -22.98
C ALA A 535 6.60 0.43 -24.36
N LEU A 536 7.71 0.66 -25.10
CA LEU A 536 7.98 -0.05 -26.35
C LEU A 536 8.16 -1.56 -26.18
N SER A 537 8.86 -1.98 -25.14
CA SER A 537 8.96 -3.40 -24.80
C SER A 537 7.59 -3.98 -24.48
N GLY A 538 6.80 -3.28 -23.66
CA GLY A 538 5.44 -3.67 -23.29
C GLY A 538 4.51 -3.79 -24.49
N ALA A 539 4.53 -2.83 -25.41
CA ALA A 539 3.70 -2.83 -26.61
C ALA A 539 4.06 -3.99 -27.55
N ARG A 540 5.36 -4.24 -27.76
CA ARG A 540 5.85 -5.38 -28.55
C ARG A 540 5.45 -6.71 -27.93
N ALA A 541 5.52 -6.82 -26.60
CA ALA A 541 5.07 -8.02 -25.89
C ALA A 541 3.55 -8.21 -26.00
N ALA A 542 2.76 -7.14 -25.88
CA ALA A 542 1.31 -7.18 -25.99
C ALA A 542 0.81 -7.49 -27.41
N ALA A 543 1.53 -7.03 -28.44
CA ALA A 543 1.24 -7.34 -29.85
C ALA A 543 1.79 -8.71 -30.28
N GLY A 544 2.72 -9.29 -29.51
CA GLY A 544 3.26 -10.61 -29.75
C GLY A 544 2.21 -11.72 -29.58
N ALA A 545 2.50 -12.91 -30.10
CA ALA A 545 1.68 -14.08 -29.82
C ALA A 545 1.66 -14.31 -28.30
N ARG A 546 0.47 -14.48 -27.72
CA ARG A 546 0.34 -14.79 -26.29
C ARG A 546 1.08 -16.08 -26.02
N VAL A 547 2.25 -15.97 -25.38
CA VAL A 547 3.03 -17.12 -24.98
C VAL A 547 2.31 -17.74 -23.79
N VAL A 548 2.03 -19.04 -23.87
CA VAL A 548 1.56 -19.79 -22.70
C VAL A 548 2.66 -19.67 -21.66
N THR A 549 2.32 -19.19 -20.45
CA THR A 549 3.30 -19.14 -19.35
C THR A 549 3.93 -20.51 -19.23
N PRO A 550 5.26 -20.64 -19.43
CA PRO A 550 5.90 -21.94 -19.40
C PRO A 550 5.65 -22.58 -18.04
N ARG A 551 5.59 -23.91 -18.02
CA ARG A 551 5.56 -24.64 -16.76
C ARG A 551 6.81 -24.27 -15.97
N LEU A 552 6.72 -24.29 -14.64
CA LEU A 552 7.91 -24.04 -13.82
C LEU A 552 9.05 -25.03 -14.17
N LEU A 553 8.69 -26.24 -14.59
CA LEU A 553 9.58 -27.26 -15.12
C LEU A 553 8.97 -27.89 -16.37
N ASP A 554 9.75 -27.97 -17.44
CA ASP A 554 9.42 -28.73 -18.64
C ASP A 554 9.87 -30.20 -18.52
N GLU A 555 11.01 -30.42 -17.85
CA GLU A 555 11.57 -31.75 -17.58
C GLU A 555 11.95 -31.87 -16.09
N PRO A 556 12.00 -33.10 -15.53
CA PRO A 556 12.53 -33.32 -14.19
C PRO A 556 13.93 -32.73 -14.05
N LEU A 557 14.19 -32.10 -12.91
CA LEU A 557 15.53 -31.59 -12.61
C LEU A 557 16.51 -32.77 -12.52
N PRO A 558 17.78 -32.56 -12.92
CA PRO A 558 18.81 -33.58 -12.78
C PRO A 558 18.85 -34.12 -11.35
N ALA A 559 18.94 -35.44 -11.20
CA ALA A 559 19.06 -36.05 -9.88
C ALA A 559 20.29 -35.48 -9.16
N ARG A 560 20.12 -35.04 -7.90
CA ARG A 560 21.25 -34.70 -7.04
C ARG A 560 21.98 -35.98 -6.66
N THR A 561 23.27 -35.88 -6.38
CA THR A 561 24.02 -36.99 -5.78
C THR A 561 23.33 -37.41 -4.49
N ALA A 562 22.92 -38.67 -4.44
CA ALA A 562 22.20 -39.21 -3.31
C ALA A 562 23.11 -39.22 -2.08
N GLY A 563 22.69 -38.54 -1.02
CA GLY A 563 23.45 -38.42 0.24
C GLY A 563 22.64 -38.89 1.44
N ASP A 564 23.17 -38.59 2.63
CA ASP A 564 22.47 -38.77 3.89
C ASP A 564 21.21 -37.88 3.94
N VAL A 565 20.15 -38.39 4.58
CA VAL A 565 18.84 -37.72 4.66
C VAL A 565 18.51 -37.40 6.10
N SER A 566 18.14 -36.15 6.38
CA SER A 566 17.60 -35.77 7.69
C SER A 566 16.16 -36.28 7.84
N LEU A 567 15.84 -36.88 8.99
CA LEU A 567 14.47 -37.27 9.35
C LEU A 567 13.51 -36.08 9.27
N ASP A 568 13.95 -34.90 9.71
CA ASP A 568 13.13 -33.68 9.66
C ASP A 568 12.83 -33.24 8.22
N ASP A 569 13.79 -33.41 7.31
CA ASP A 569 13.58 -33.08 5.90
C ASP A 569 12.59 -34.06 5.25
N LEU A 570 12.63 -35.33 5.64
CA LEU A 570 11.69 -36.35 5.19
C LEU A 570 10.27 -36.05 5.69
N VAL A 571 10.12 -35.76 6.99
CA VAL A 571 8.85 -35.36 7.59
C VAL A 571 8.32 -34.08 6.94
N ARG A 572 9.16 -33.04 6.81
CA ARG A 572 8.77 -31.77 6.17
C ARG A 572 8.37 -31.97 4.70
N PHE A 573 9.03 -32.87 3.99
CA PHE A 573 8.67 -33.24 2.63
C PHE A 573 7.26 -33.83 2.56
N PHE A 574 6.99 -34.88 3.32
CA PHE A 574 5.68 -35.55 3.26
C PHE A 574 4.54 -34.76 3.92
N LYS A 575 4.81 -33.77 4.78
CA LYS A 575 3.79 -32.85 5.30
C LYS A 575 3.29 -31.85 4.26
N ALA A 576 4.12 -31.49 3.27
CA ALA A 576 3.75 -30.57 2.20
C ALA A 576 4.67 -30.74 0.97
N PRO A 577 4.48 -31.78 0.13
CA PRO A 577 5.42 -32.13 -0.94
C PRO A 577 5.70 -30.99 -1.93
N ALA A 578 4.65 -30.28 -2.33
CA ALA A 578 4.75 -29.09 -3.20
C ALA A 578 5.65 -28.00 -2.59
N ARG A 579 5.40 -27.62 -1.34
CA ARG A 579 6.18 -26.60 -0.62
C ARG A 579 7.60 -27.06 -0.34
N ALA A 580 7.78 -28.35 -0.05
CA ALA A 580 9.09 -28.93 0.18
C ALA A 580 9.94 -28.99 -1.09
N PHE A 581 9.35 -29.24 -2.26
CA PHE A 581 10.05 -29.09 -3.52
C PHE A 581 10.55 -27.65 -3.71
N LEU A 582 9.68 -26.64 -3.53
CA LEU A 582 10.07 -25.23 -3.63
C LEU A 582 11.20 -24.85 -2.65
N ARG A 583 11.08 -25.24 -1.37
CA ARG A 583 12.06 -24.90 -0.33
C ARG A 583 13.34 -25.75 -0.39
N GLN A 584 13.23 -27.08 -0.42
CA GLN A 584 14.40 -27.99 -0.32
C GLN A 584 15.16 -28.15 -1.65
N ARG A 585 14.47 -28.08 -2.80
CA ARG A 585 15.11 -28.24 -4.11
C ARG A 585 15.52 -26.90 -4.71
N LEU A 586 14.59 -25.95 -4.77
CA LEU A 586 14.77 -24.66 -5.47
C LEU A 586 15.27 -23.53 -4.57
N ASP A 587 15.27 -23.72 -3.24
CA ASP A 587 15.60 -22.67 -2.26
C ASP A 587 14.70 -21.42 -2.39
N LEU A 588 13.42 -21.67 -2.71
CA LEU A 588 12.40 -20.63 -2.87
C LEU A 588 11.48 -20.59 -1.64
N ALA A 589 11.56 -19.50 -0.89
CA ALA A 589 10.52 -19.09 0.04
C ALA A 589 9.45 -18.32 -0.73
N LEU A 590 8.19 -18.74 -0.59
CA LEU A 590 7.07 -17.93 -1.05
C LEU A 590 6.84 -16.82 -0.02
N ALA A 591 6.71 -15.57 -0.48
CA ALA A 591 6.35 -14.47 0.39
C ALA A 591 4.97 -14.76 1.01
N ASP A 592 4.90 -14.74 2.33
CA ASP A 592 3.63 -14.70 3.04
C ASP A 592 3.12 -13.25 3.00
N GLU A 593 1.80 -13.04 3.00
CA GLU A 593 1.24 -11.68 3.12
C GLU A 593 1.65 -11.11 4.49
N ASP A 594 2.18 -9.89 4.52
CA ASP A 594 2.49 -9.22 5.78
C ASP A 594 1.21 -9.00 6.57
N ASP A 595 1.13 -9.57 7.78
CA ASP A 595 0.01 -9.33 8.69
C ASP A 595 0.01 -7.84 9.10
N PRO A 596 -1.00 -7.05 8.69
CA PRO A 596 -1.03 -5.63 9.01
C PRO A 596 -1.15 -5.43 10.52
N ILE A 597 -0.60 -4.32 11.01
CA ILE A 597 -0.82 -3.91 12.40
C ILE A 597 -2.28 -3.46 12.52
N GLU A 598 -3.04 -4.12 13.39
CA GLU A 598 -4.42 -3.71 13.65
C GLU A 598 -4.43 -2.74 14.84
N ASP A 599 -5.06 -1.58 14.69
CA ASP A 599 -5.24 -0.60 15.78
C ASP A 599 -6.48 -0.89 16.63
N GLY A 600 -7.38 -1.73 16.12
CA GLY A 600 -8.61 -2.11 16.81
C GLY A 600 -8.38 -3.11 17.93
N MET A 601 -9.03 -2.91 19.07
CA MET A 601 -9.10 -3.96 20.09
C MET A 601 -9.93 -5.13 19.56
N PRO A 602 -9.48 -6.39 19.69
CA PRO A 602 -10.21 -7.53 19.18
C PRO A 602 -11.55 -7.66 19.92
N VAL A 603 -12.66 -7.57 19.19
CA VAL A 603 -14.00 -7.93 19.71
C VAL A 603 -14.30 -9.39 19.46
N GLU A 604 -13.68 -9.96 18.43
CA GLU A 604 -13.68 -11.36 18.05
C GLU A 604 -12.25 -11.73 17.62
N ILE A 605 -11.94 -13.03 17.66
CA ILE A 605 -10.70 -13.56 17.10
C ILE A 605 -11.04 -14.58 16.03
N ASP A 606 -10.29 -14.53 14.93
CA ASP A 606 -10.50 -15.40 13.79
C ASP A 606 -10.12 -16.86 14.09
N GLN A 607 -10.29 -17.75 13.11
CA GLN A 607 -10.03 -19.18 13.33
C GLN A 607 -8.54 -19.48 13.56
N LEU A 608 -7.64 -18.69 12.98
CA LEU A 608 -6.19 -18.87 13.13
C LEU A 608 -5.73 -18.45 14.53
N ALA A 609 -6.16 -17.29 15.01
CA ALA A 609 -5.91 -16.83 16.37
C ALA A 609 -6.52 -17.78 17.42
N GLN A 610 -7.76 -18.27 17.20
CA GLN A 610 -8.36 -19.29 18.07
C GLN A 610 -7.56 -20.59 18.09
N TRP A 611 -7.00 -20.98 16.95
CA TRP A 611 -6.13 -22.15 16.86
C TRP A 611 -4.83 -21.94 17.64
N SER A 612 -4.18 -20.79 17.46
CA SER A 612 -2.93 -20.43 18.16
C SER A 612 -3.11 -20.42 19.68
N VAL A 613 -4.20 -19.83 20.18
CA VAL A 613 -4.55 -19.86 21.62
C VAL A 613 -4.79 -21.29 22.10
N GLY A 614 -5.59 -22.07 21.36
CA GLY A 614 -5.90 -23.44 21.76
C GLY A 614 -4.70 -24.39 21.73
N ASP A 615 -3.76 -24.18 20.80
CA ASP A 615 -2.52 -24.97 20.73
C ASP A 615 -1.58 -24.66 21.90
N ARG A 616 -1.38 -23.38 22.26
CA ARG A 616 -0.62 -23.01 23.47
C ARG A 616 -1.23 -23.62 24.72
N VAL A 617 -2.53 -23.41 24.93
CA VAL A 617 -3.25 -23.98 26.07
C VAL A 617 -3.10 -25.50 26.13
N LEU A 618 -3.18 -26.19 24.99
CA LEU A 618 -2.95 -27.64 24.96
C LEU A 618 -1.53 -28.01 25.41
N ARG A 619 -0.50 -27.28 24.93
CA ARG A 619 0.90 -27.50 25.34
C ARG A 619 1.09 -27.29 26.84
N ASP A 620 0.53 -26.22 27.38
CA ASP A 620 0.63 -25.89 28.82
C ASP A 620 -0.03 -26.99 29.67
N LEU A 621 -1.23 -27.43 29.30
CA LEU A 621 -1.94 -28.51 29.99
C LEU A 621 -1.19 -29.85 29.88
N LEU A 622 -0.55 -30.14 28.75
CA LEU A 622 0.29 -31.32 28.59
C LEU A 622 1.55 -31.26 29.47
N GLY A 623 2.10 -30.06 29.67
CA GLY A 623 3.21 -29.78 30.59
C GLY A 623 2.86 -29.88 32.07
N GLY A 624 1.59 -30.17 32.41
CA GLY A 624 1.15 -30.32 33.79
C GLY A 624 0.46 -29.09 34.39
N MET A 625 0.34 -28.00 33.63
CA MET A 625 -0.36 -26.79 34.07
C MET A 625 -1.84 -27.08 34.36
N SER A 626 -2.40 -26.41 35.38
CA SER A 626 -3.83 -26.47 35.67
C SER A 626 -4.63 -25.62 34.68
N VAL A 627 -5.90 -25.96 34.50
CA VAL A 627 -6.84 -25.22 33.64
C VAL A 627 -6.98 -23.77 34.11
N GLU A 628 -6.98 -23.55 35.42
CA GLU A 628 -7.07 -22.22 36.03
C GLU A 628 -5.82 -21.38 35.75
N HIS A 629 -4.63 -21.97 35.83
CA HIS A 629 -3.38 -21.25 35.57
C HIS A 629 -3.21 -20.90 34.09
N ALA A 630 -3.51 -21.85 33.19
CA ALA A 630 -3.53 -21.59 31.74
C ALA A 630 -4.55 -20.51 31.37
N ARG A 631 -5.68 -20.47 32.07
CA ARG A 631 -6.71 -19.44 31.90
C ARG A 631 -6.18 -18.05 32.28
N GLU A 632 -5.51 -17.93 33.42
CA GLU A 632 -4.92 -16.68 33.90
C GLU A 632 -3.78 -16.18 32.99
N GLN A 633 -2.97 -17.09 32.44
CA GLN A 633 -1.89 -16.78 31.51
C GLN A 633 -2.43 -16.21 30.20
N GLU A 634 -3.43 -16.86 29.60
CA GLU A 634 -4.02 -16.40 28.32
C GLU A 634 -4.77 -15.08 28.44
N TRP A 635 -5.38 -14.78 29.59
CA TRP A 635 -5.95 -13.46 29.85
C TRP A 635 -4.87 -12.36 29.84
N ARG A 636 -3.73 -12.59 30.49
CA ARG A 636 -2.60 -11.62 30.53
C ARG A 636 -1.84 -11.50 29.22
N ARG A 637 -2.01 -12.44 28.30
CA ARG A 637 -1.43 -12.38 26.95
C ARG A 637 -2.12 -11.35 26.05
N GLY A 638 -3.31 -10.85 26.42
CA GLY A 638 -3.99 -9.76 25.70
C GLY A 638 -4.46 -10.07 24.28
N VAL A 639 -4.46 -11.35 23.87
CA VAL A 639 -4.91 -11.79 22.53
C VAL A 639 -6.43 -11.95 22.48
N LEU A 640 -7.06 -12.23 23.62
CA LEU A 640 -8.49 -12.52 23.68
C LEU A 640 -9.33 -11.23 23.71
N PRO A 641 -10.57 -11.29 23.20
CA PRO A 641 -11.52 -10.20 23.36
C PRO A 641 -11.76 -9.85 24.84
N PRO A 642 -12.11 -8.60 25.15
CA PRO A 642 -12.19 -8.17 26.53
C PRO A 642 -13.38 -8.79 27.29
N LYS A 643 -13.21 -8.93 28.61
CA LYS A 643 -14.24 -9.36 29.56
C LYS A 643 -14.89 -10.70 29.14
N TRP A 644 -16.21 -10.81 29.25
CA TRP A 644 -16.97 -12.05 29.08
C TRP A 644 -16.86 -12.66 27.68
N LEU A 645 -16.57 -11.86 26.66
CA LEU A 645 -16.37 -12.33 25.29
C LEU A 645 -15.14 -13.24 25.20
N GLY A 646 -13.99 -12.77 25.71
CA GLY A 646 -12.77 -13.57 25.78
C GLY A 646 -12.93 -14.77 26.68
N TRP A 647 -13.57 -14.62 27.84
CA TRP A 647 -13.80 -15.74 28.76
C TRP A 647 -14.63 -16.86 28.13
N ARG A 648 -15.64 -16.52 27.33
CA ARG A 648 -16.44 -17.51 26.60
C ARG A 648 -15.59 -18.25 25.57
N VAL A 649 -14.82 -17.53 24.76
CA VAL A 649 -13.94 -18.12 23.75
C VAL A 649 -12.90 -19.03 24.41
N LEU A 650 -12.17 -18.53 25.40
CA LEU A 650 -11.17 -19.30 26.14
C LEU A 650 -11.77 -20.52 26.83
N GLY A 651 -12.97 -20.39 27.42
CA GLY A 651 -13.70 -21.51 28.00
C GLY A 651 -14.04 -22.60 26.97
N ASP A 652 -14.43 -22.21 25.75
CA ASP A 652 -14.66 -23.16 24.65
C ASP A 652 -13.36 -23.83 24.16
N LEU A 653 -12.25 -23.09 24.12
CA LEU A 653 -10.94 -23.61 23.74
C LEU A 653 -10.42 -24.60 24.80
N LEU A 654 -10.47 -24.24 26.09
CA LEU A 654 -10.10 -25.11 27.21
C LEU A 654 -10.92 -26.40 27.21
N ARG A 655 -12.24 -26.32 27.00
CA ARG A 655 -13.13 -27.50 26.92
C ARG A 655 -12.76 -28.47 25.80
N ARG A 656 -12.13 -27.97 24.73
CA ARG A 656 -11.62 -28.78 23.61
C ARG A 656 -10.20 -29.29 23.84
N ALA A 657 -9.34 -28.51 24.50
CA ALA A 657 -7.95 -28.85 24.75
C ALA A 657 -7.79 -29.85 25.92
N GLU A 658 -8.59 -29.71 26.97
CA GLU A 658 -8.48 -30.53 28.19
C GLU A 658 -8.63 -32.04 27.93
N PRO A 659 -9.62 -32.55 27.17
CA PRO A 659 -9.71 -33.98 26.87
C PRO A 659 -8.48 -34.52 26.13
N LEU A 660 -7.90 -33.70 25.23
CA LEU A 660 -6.67 -34.05 24.50
C LEU A 660 -5.47 -34.13 25.45
N ALA A 661 -5.35 -33.17 26.37
CA ALA A 661 -4.26 -33.14 27.36
C ALA A 661 -4.37 -34.29 28.37
N VAL A 662 -5.59 -34.62 28.81
CA VAL A 662 -5.84 -35.76 29.73
C VAL A 662 -5.47 -37.07 29.06
N GLU A 663 -5.93 -37.32 27.82
CA GLU A 663 -5.59 -38.54 27.10
C GLU A 663 -4.09 -38.60 26.76
N GLY A 664 -3.51 -37.47 26.35
CA GLY A 664 -2.07 -37.35 26.12
C GLY A 664 -1.26 -37.73 27.36
N ARG A 665 -1.58 -37.15 28.53
CA ARG A 665 -0.91 -37.48 29.81
C ARG A 665 -1.12 -38.94 30.22
N ARG A 666 -2.31 -39.50 29.98
CA ARG A 666 -2.59 -40.93 30.23
C ARG A 666 -1.70 -41.86 29.41
N MET A 667 -1.29 -41.45 28.22
CA MET A 667 -0.39 -42.22 27.35
C MET A 667 1.09 -41.89 27.57
N ARG A 668 1.40 -40.73 28.16
CA ARG A 668 2.74 -40.22 28.48
C ARG A 668 3.10 -40.51 29.95
N THR A 669 3.02 -41.78 30.36
CA THR A 669 3.23 -42.19 31.77
C THR A 669 4.69 -42.39 32.17
N LEU A 670 5.59 -42.50 31.20
CA LEU A 670 7.03 -42.62 31.41
C LEU A 670 7.71 -41.28 31.15
N GLU A 671 8.95 -41.09 31.62
CA GLU A 671 9.72 -39.91 31.24
C GLU A 671 9.98 -39.90 29.72
N PRO A 672 9.87 -38.74 29.06
CA PRO A 672 10.19 -38.63 27.65
C PRO A 672 11.67 -38.90 27.43
N ARG A 673 12.00 -39.70 26.40
CA ARG A 673 13.37 -39.92 25.94
C ARG A 673 13.51 -39.53 24.48
N ALA A 674 14.66 -38.95 24.16
CA ALA A 674 15.09 -38.78 22.79
C ALA A 674 15.66 -40.11 22.27
N VAL A 675 15.24 -40.52 21.07
CA VAL A 675 15.77 -41.68 20.37
C VAL A 675 16.51 -41.19 19.13
N GLU A 676 17.82 -41.42 19.11
CA GLU A 676 18.64 -41.21 17.93
C GLU A 676 18.27 -42.24 16.86
N VAL A 677 17.96 -41.76 15.67
CA VAL A 677 17.64 -42.56 14.49
C VAL A 677 18.87 -42.59 13.59
N ASP A 678 19.31 -43.79 13.23
CA ASP A 678 20.45 -43.98 12.32
C ASP A 678 20.22 -45.22 11.44
N VAL A 679 19.41 -45.06 10.39
CA VAL A 679 18.94 -46.16 9.55
C VAL A 679 19.77 -46.24 8.27
N ASP A 680 20.26 -47.44 7.94
CA ASP A 680 20.94 -47.70 6.66
C ASP A 680 19.93 -47.77 5.50
N LEU A 681 20.10 -46.85 4.55
CA LEU A 681 19.26 -46.73 3.35
C LEU A 681 19.78 -47.60 2.19
N GLY A 682 20.97 -48.20 2.32
CA GLY A 682 21.70 -48.85 1.24
C GLY A 682 22.73 -47.91 0.60
N ASP A 683 23.66 -48.50 -0.17
CA ASP A 683 24.69 -47.78 -0.94
C ASP A 683 25.54 -46.78 -0.12
N GLY A 684 25.74 -47.05 1.17
CA GLY A 684 26.53 -46.22 2.08
C GLY A 684 25.82 -44.96 2.59
N ARG A 685 24.52 -44.82 2.33
CA ARG A 685 23.69 -43.66 2.73
C ARG A 685 22.91 -43.94 4.00
N ARG A 686 22.74 -42.93 4.85
CA ARG A 686 21.98 -43.09 6.10
C ARG A 686 20.89 -42.03 6.27
N LEU A 687 19.81 -42.43 6.95
CA LEU A 687 18.81 -41.51 7.47
C LEU A 687 19.14 -41.23 8.93
N ARG A 688 19.32 -39.95 9.27
CA ARG A 688 19.71 -39.50 10.61
C ARG A 688 18.73 -38.47 11.18
N GLY A 689 18.57 -38.47 12.48
CA GLY A 689 17.80 -37.47 13.20
C GLY A 689 17.40 -37.97 14.59
N THR A 690 16.55 -37.22 15.27
CA THR A 690 16.17 -37.54 16.64
C THR A 690 14.66 -37.48 16.79
N VAL A 691 14.06 -38.49 17.43
CA VAL A 691 12.66 -38.45 17.86
C VAL A 691 12.63 -38.11 19.34
N ALA A 692 12.31 -36.84 19.68
CA ALA A 692 12.54 -36.29 21.02
C ALA A 692 11.54 -36.74 22.10
N GLN A 693 10.28 -37.00 21.74
CA GLN A 693 9.19 -37.25 22.70
C GLN A 693 8.68 -38.70 22.63
N VAL A 694 9.56 -39.65 22.95
CA VAL A 694 9.22 -41.08 23.03
C VAL A 694 9.00 -41.49 24.47
N TYR A 695 7.89 -42.19 24.74
CA TYR A 695 7.45 -42.62 26.07
C TYR A 695 7.48 -44.15 26.13
N GLY A 696 8.58 -44.71 26.64
CA GLY A 696 8.85 -46.15 26.53
C GLY A 696 9.10 -46.55 25.07
N ASP A 697 8.18 -47.33 24.51
CA ASP A 697 8.17 -47.74 23.09
C ASP A 697 7.03 -47.06 22.30
N ARG A 698 6.50 -45.94 22.81
CA ARG A 698 5.36 -45.22 22.22
C ARG A 698 5.73 -43.80 21.83
N LEU A 699 5.36 -43.42 20.62
CA LEU A 699 5.37 -42.04 20.14
C LEU A 699 3.96 -41.46 20.31
N VAL A 700 3.80 -40.37 21.07
CA VAL A 700 2.47 -39.83 21.42
C VAL A 700 2.35 -38.34 21.05
N PRO A 701 2.23 -37.99 19.76
CA PRO A 701 2.03 -36.62 19.32
C PRO A 701 0.57 -36.21 19.58
N VAL A 702 0.39 -35.06 20.21
CA VAL A 702 -0.92 -34.52 20.58
C VAL A 702 -1.06 -33.15 19.93
N HIS A 703 -2.10 -32.96 19.13
CA HIS A 703 -2.31 -31.74 18.35
C HIS A 703 -3.65 -31.09 18.70
N TYR A 704 -3.70 -29.76 18.78
CA TYR A 704 -4.98 -29.06 18.96
C TYR A 704 -5.82 -29.09 17.68
N SER A 705 -5.23 -29.29 16.51
CA SER A 705 -5.93 -29.40 15.23
C SER A 705 -6.88 -30.61 15.15
N ARG A 706 -7.81 -30.57 14.18
CA ARG A 706 -8.52 -31.81 13.79
C ARG A 706 -7.51 -32.83 13.31
N LEU A 707 -7.65 -34.09 13.73
CA LEU A 707 -6.71 -35.15 13.35
C LEU A 707 -6.81 -35.45 11.84
N GLY A 708 -5.95 -34.82 11.04
CA GLY A 708 -5.92 -34.91 9.57
C GLY A 708 -4.75 -35.72 9.00
N ALA A 709 -4.47 -35.50 7.71
CA ALA A 709 -3.44 -36.22 6.96
C ALA A 709 -2.01 -35.89 7.44
N SER A 710 -1.70 -34.61 7.66
CA SER A 710 -0.37 -34.15 8.08
C SER A 710 0.11 -34.82 9.38
N HIS A 711 -0.73 -34.85 10.42
CA HIS A 711 -0.38 -35.49 11.71
C HIS A 711 -0.14 -36.99 11.58
N ARG A 712 -0.94 -37.68 10.74
CA ARG A 712 -0.78 -39.12 10.50
C ARG A 712 0.52 -39.42 9.78
N MET A 713 0.84 -38.62 8.76
CA MET A 713 2.06 -38.77 7.99
C MET A 713 3.30 -38.52 8.84
N GLU A 714 3.29 -37.49 9.68
CA GLU A 714 4.36 -37.21 10.63
C GLU A 714 4.58 -38.38 11.60
N ALA A 715 3.51 -38.85 12.25
CA ALA A 715 3.58 -40.00 13.16
C ALA A 715 4.05 -41.28 12.45
N TRP A 716 3.64 -41.50 11.20
CA TRP A 716 4.02 -42.66 10.40
C TRP A 716 5.49 -42.67 10.02
N VAL A 717 6.01 -41.55 9.50
CA VAL A 717 7.43 -41.43 9.13
C VAL A 717 8.33 -41.61 10.35
N GLN A 718 7.98 -40.99 11.49
CA GLN A 718 8.72 -41.15 12.73
C GLN A 718 8.63 -42.58 13.28
N LEU A 719 7.46 -43.23 13.20
CA LEU A 719 7.31 -44.62 13.62
C LEU A 719 8.12 -45.59 12.78
N LEU A 720 8.13 -45.41 11.44
CA LEU A 720 8.97 -46.21 10.54
C LEU A 720 10.46 -46.04 10.86
N ALA A 721 10.89 -44.81 11.16
CA ALA A 721 12.27 -44.51 11.54
C ALA A 721 12.67 -45.17 12.85
N LEU A 722 11.80 -45.14 13.88
CA LEU A 722 12.02 -45.85 15.14
C LEU A 722 12.10 -47.36 14.93
N ALA A 723 11.13 -47.95 14.23
CA ALA A 723 11.06 -49.38 13.97
C ALA A 723 12.20 -49.90 13.07
N ALA A 724 12.75 -49.05 12.21
CA ALA A 724 13.92 -49.39 11.39
C ALA A 724 15.25 -49.21 12.14
N THR A 725 15.27 -48.50 13.27
CA THR A 725 16.46 -48.30 14.10
C THR A 725 16.66 -49.45 15.11
N ASP A 726 15.56 -49.96 15.67
CA ASP A 726 15.56 -51.03 16.67
C ASP A 726 14.35 -51.94 16.41
N ASP A 727 14.58 -53.09 15.74
CA ASP A 727 13.57 -54.06 15.32
C ASP A 727 13.14 -55.02 16.44
N ASP A 728 13.89 -55.05 17.54
CA ASP A 728 13.57 -55.83 18.74
C ASP A 728 12.48 -55.16 19.61
N ARG A 729 12.14 -53.89 19.34
CA ARG A 729 11.12 -53.13 20.06
C ARG A 729 9.79 -53.04 19.32
N ALA A 730 8.71 -53.23 20.07
CA ALA A 730 7.34 -53.12 19.57
C ALA A 730 6.86 -51.66 19.51
N TRP A 731 7.53 -50.84 18.68
CA TRP A 731 7.23 -49.42 18.54
C TRP A 731 5.80 -49.16 18.08
N SER A 732 5.08 -48.24 18.73
CA SER A 732 3.76 -47.77 18.28
C SER A 732 3.68 -46.24 18.28
N ALA A 733 2.80 -45.69 17.44
CA ALA A 733 2.50 -44.26 17.43
C ALA A 733 1.02 -44.00 17.70
N HIS A 734 0.73 -43.03 18.56
CA HIS A 734 -0.61 -42.67 19.00
C HIS A 734 -0.83 -41.18 18.77
N ALA A 735 -1.24 -40.82 17.56
CA ALA A 735 -1.53 -39.44 17.20
C ALA A 735 -2.92 -39.04 17.68
N ILE A 736 -3.00 -38.02 18.54
CA ILE A 736 -4.24 -37.54 19.16
C ILE A 736 -4.55 -36.14 18.62
N GLY A 737 -5.83 -35.87 18.33
CA GLY A 737 -6.29 -34.53 17.98
C GLY A 737 -7.79 -34.36 18.08
N ARG A 738 -8.31 -33.20 17.67
CA ARG A 738 -9.76 -32.94 17.67
C ARG A 738 -10.48 -33.87 16.68
N PRO A 739 -11.74 -34.24 16.95
CA PRO A 739 -12.54 -35.05 16.04
C PRO A 739 -12.80 -34.32 14.72
N THR A 740 -12.85 -35.08 13.62
CA THR A 740 -13.17 -34.57 12.27
C THR A 740 -14.64 -34.16 12.15
N SER A 741 -15.53 -34.74 12.95
CA SER A 741 -16.96 -34.41 13.02
C SER A 741 -17.42 -34.23 14.47
N SER A 742 -18.15 -33.15 14.74
CA SER A 742 -18.78 -32.91 16.04
C SER A 742 -20.05 -33.73 16.27
N ARG A 743 -20.61 -34.36 15.22
CA ARG A 743 -21.90 -35.08 15.31
C ARG A 743 -21.82 -36.40 16.09
N GLY A 744 -20.62 -36.97 16.24
CA GLY A 744 -20.41 -38.26 16.90
C GLY A 744 -20.27 -38.17 18.43
N GLY A 745 -20.33 -36.97 19.03
CA GLY A 745 -20.19 -36.78 20.48
C GLY A 745 -18.80 -37.09 21.06
N ALA A 746 -17.86 -37.61 20.27
CA ALA A 746 -16.49 -37.90 20.70
C ALA A 746 -15.74 -36.61 21.06
N ALA A 747 -15.07 -36.58 22.22
CA ALA A 747 -14.29 -35.43 22.67
C ALA A 747 -12.93 -35.31 21.95
N LEU A 748 -12.40 -36.42 21.43
CA LEU A 748 -11.12 -36.50 20.72
C LEU A 748 -11.18 -37.55 19.60
N ALA A 749 -10.20 -37.51 18.71
CA ALA A 749 -9.88 -38.56 17.76
C ALA A 749 -8.44 -39.04 17.97
N SER A 750 -8.22 -40.35 17.79
CA SER A 750 -6.91 -40.98 17.90
C SER A 750 -6.61 -41.81 16.65
N SER A 751 -5.36 -41.83 16.23
CA SER A 751 -4.80 -42.73 15.23
C SER A 751 -3.72 -43.55 15.91
N GLN A 752 -3.94 -44.87 16.03
CA GLN A 752 -2.97 -45.79 16.60
C GLN A 752 -2.32 -46.60 15.49
N LEU A 753 -1.00 -46.46 15.34
CA LEU A 753 -0.19 -47.12 14.33
C LEU A 753 0.74 -48.14 15.02
N GLY A 754 0.87 -49.31 14.40
CA GLY A 754 1.78 -50.37 14.86
C GLY A 754 1.22 -51.22 16.03
N PRO A 755 2.03 -52.12 16.61
CA PRO A 755 3.45 -52.35 16.31
C PRO A 755 3.73 -52.73 14.85
N LEU A 756 4.84 -52.25 14.30
CA LEU A 756 5.24 -52.57 12.93
C LEU A 756 6.02 -53.88 12.88
N ASP A 757 5.98 -54.54 11.73
CA ASP A 757 6.76 -55.76 11.46
C ASP A 757 8.11 -55.43 10.78
N HIS A 758 8.86 -56.47 10.42
CA HIS A 758 10.16 -56.39 9.73
C HIS A 758 10.12 -55.65 8.38
N ARG A 759 8.96 -55.21 7.88
CA ARG A 759 8.86 -54.42 6.65
C ARG A 759 9.13 -52.92 6.86
N ALA A 760 9.24 -52.44 8.09
CA ALA A 760 9.46 -51.02 8.38
C ALA A 760 10.70 -50.41 7.66
N PRO A 761 11.89 -51.05 7.64
CA PRO A 761 13.04 -50.53 6.88
C PRO A 761 12.77 -50.40 5.38
N ALA A 762 12.06 -51.36 4.79
CA ALA A 762 11.74 -51.32 3.35
C ALA A 762 10.75 -50.19 3.03
N LEU A 763 9.72 -50.01 3.86
CA LEU A 763 8.75 -48.91 3.72
C LEU A 763 9.41 -47.54 3.91
N LEU A 764 10.35 -47.41 4.85
CA LEU A 764 11.10 -46.18 5.04
C LEU A 764 11.98 -45.84 3.83
N ARG A 765 12.68 -46.84 3.27
CA ARG A 765 13.46 -46.67 2.03
C ARG A 765 12.58 -46.26 0.85
N ASP A 766 11.37 -46.81 0.75
CA ASP A 766 10.41 -46.42 -0.29
C ASP A 766 9.99 -44.95 -0.17
N LEU A 767 9.71 -44.47 1.05
CA LEU A 767 9.42 -43.04 1.29
C LEU A 767 10.62 -42.14 0.95
N VAL A 768 11.84 -42.56 1.26
CA VAL A 768 13.05 -41.82 0.85
C VAL A 768 13.17 -41.76 -0.67
N ALA A 769 12.96 -42.88 -1.37
CA ALA A 769 13.01 -42.91 -2.83
C ALA A 769 11.94 -41.99 -3.46
N LEU A 770 10.71 -41.99 -2.92
CA LEU A 770 9.65 -41.07 -3.36
C LEU A 770 10.00 -39.60 -3.10
N ARG A 771 10.68 -39.30 -1.99
CA ARG A 771 11.20 -37.94 -1.74
C ARG A 771 12.23 -37.55 -2.80
N GLU A 772 13.13 -38.44 -3.20
CA GLU A 772 14.13 -38.14 -4.24
C GLU A 772 13.48 -37.84 -5.59
N ILE A 773 12.48 -38.64 -5.97
CA ILE A 773 11.64 -38.36 -7.16
C ILE A 773 10.95 -37.01 -7.01
N GLY A 774 10.36 -36.75 -5.84
CA GLY A 774 9.68 -35.51 -5.50
C GLY A 774 10.56 -34.26 -5.40
N LEU A 775 11.88 -34.44 -5.32
CA LEU A 775 12.89 -33.36 -5.39
C LEU A 775 13.49 -33.23 -6.79
N ALA A 776 13.27 -34.19 -7.69
CA ALA A 776 13.56 -34.03 -9.12
C ALA A 776 12.40 -33.33 -9.85
N ALA A 777 11.17 -33.72 -9.56
CA ALA A 777 9.96 -33.07 -10.07
C ALA A 777 8.88 -33.02 -8.97
N PRO A 778 8.02 -31.98 -8.95
CA PRO A 778 6.94 -31.87 -7.98
C PRO A 778 6.09 -33.14 -7.89
N LEU A 779 5.99 -33.71 -6.69
CA LEU A 779 5.21 -34.91 -6.46
C LEU A 779 3.71 -34.54 -6.41
N PRO A 780 2.83 -35.10 -7.27
CA PRO A 780 1.41 -34.78 -7.30
C PRO A 780 0.65 -35.48 -6.15
N LEU A 781 0.97 -35.06 -4.92
CA LEU A 781 0.46 -35.65 -3.68
C LEU A 781 -0.08 -34.55 -2.73
N PRO A 782 -1.18 -33.85 -3.10
CA PRO A 782 -1.91 -33.00 -2.17
C PRO A 782 -2.45 -33.86 -1.02
N LEU A 783 -2.16 -33.46 0.22
CA LEU A 783 -2.08 -34.41 1.34
C LEU A 783 -3.46 -34.84 1.85
N LYS A 784 -4.43 -33.93 1.93
CA LYS A 784 -5.79 -34.25 2.35
C LYS A 784 -6.50 -35.04 1.25
N SER A 785 -6.42 -34.56 0.02
CA SER A 785 -6.95 -35.19 -1.19
C SER A 785 -6.44 -36.63 -1.37
N SER A 786 -5.13 -36.84 -1.29
CA SER A 786 -4.53 -38.18 -1.44
C SER A 786 -4.93 -39.15 -0.32
N LEU A 787 -5.07 -38.69 0.93
CA LEU A 787 -5.57 -39.52 2.03
C LEU A 787 -7.06 -39.89 1.81
N ALA A 788 -7.88 -38.94 1.40
CA ALA A 788 -9.30 -39.19 1.11
C ALA A 788 -9.47 -40.22 -0.02
N TYR A 789 -8.67 -40.08 -1.08
CA TYR A 789 -8.60 -41.06 -2.17
C TYR A 789 -8.21 -42.45 -1.65
N ALA A 790 -7.11 -42.53 -0.87
CA ALA A 790 -6.60 -43.80 -0.36
C ALA A 790 -7.61 -44.54 0.52
N ARG A 791 -8.32 -43.82 1.39
CA ARG A 791 -9.38 -44.40 2.23
C ARG A 791 -10.57 -44.92 1.42
N ALA A 792 -11.04 -44.15 0.42
CA ALA A 792 -12.14 -44.59 -0.44
C ALA A 792 -11.78 -45.87 -1.21
N ARG A 793 -10.55 -45.94 -1.73
CA ARG A 793 -10.05 -47.12 -2.45
C ARG A 793 -9.89 -48.34 -1.54
N ARG A 794 -9.49 -48.17 -0.27
CA ARG A 794 -9.47 -49.26 0.72
C ARG A 794 -10.85 -49.89 0.94
N THR A 795 -11.92 -49.10 0.87
CA THR A 795 -13.31 -49.60 0.93
C THR A 795 -13.81 -50.13 -0.42
N HIS A 796 -12.90 -50.47 -1.34
CA HIS A 796 -13.18 -50.95 -2.70
C HIS A 796 -14.03 -50.01 -3.57
N ALA A 797 -14.03 -48.70 -3.28
CA ALA A 797 -14.69 -47.74 -4.17
C ALA A 797 -13.98 -47.70 -5.54
N PRO A 798 -14.71 -47.63 -6.66
CA PRO A 798 -14.11 -47.41 -7.97
C PRO A 798 -13.40 -46.05 -8.03
N VAL A 799 -12.43 -45.90 -8.94
CA VAL A 799 -11.57 -44.71 -9.08
C VAL A 799 -12.41 -43.43 -9.19
N GLU A 800 -13.45 -43.43 -10.02
CA GLU A 800 -14.34 -42.26 -10.20
C GLU A 800 -14.99 -41.81 -8.88
N GLN A 801 -15.53 -42.76 -8.10
CA GLN A 801 -16.15 -42.44 -6.80
C GLN A 801 -15.12 -41.98 -5.77
N ALA A 802 -13.89 -42.50 -5.83
CA ALA A 802 -12.81 -42.03 -4.98
C ALA A 802 -12.40 -40.59 -5.34
N LEU A 803 -12.33 -40.25 -6.63
CA LEU A 803 -12.06 -38.88 -7.10
C LEU A 803 -13.18 -37.90 -6.73
N ASP A 804 -14.45 -38.33 -6.73
CA ASP A 804 -15.55 -37.50 -6.23
C ASP A 804 -15.39 -37.11 -4.75
N LYS A 805 -14.76 -37.98 -3.94
CA LYS A 805 -14.43 -37.65 -2.54
C LYS A 805 -13.28 -36.65 -2.45
N VAL A 806 -12.30 -36.74 -3.35
CA VAL A 806 -11.14 -35.83 -3.41
C VAL A 806 -11.56 -34.38 -3.60
N ARG A 807 -12.61 -34.13 -4.39
CA ARG A 807 -13.09 -32.78 -4.73
C ARG A 807 -13.38 -31.93 -3.49
N TRP A 808 -13.85 -32.51 -2.40
CA TRP A 808 -14.16 -31.79 -1.16
C TRP A 808 -12.94 -31.20 -0.46
N ASP A 809 -11.77 -31.83 -0.61
CA ASP A 809 -10.52 -31.37 -0.02
C ASP A 809 -9.69 -30.54 -1.02
N TRP A 810 -9.81 -30.82 -2.32
CA TRP A 810 -9.07 -30.11 -3.38
C TRP A 810 -9.72 -28.79 -3.78
N GLU A 811 -11.03 -28.78 -4.09
CA GLU A 811 -11.73 -27.63 -4.67
C GLU A 811 -12.12 -26.60 -3.60
N ASP A 812 -12.19 -25.33 -4.01
CA ASP A 812 -12.71 -24.26 -3.15
C ASP A 812 -14.20 -24.47 -2.89
N GLY A 813 -14.58 -24.48 -1.60
CA GLY A 813 -15.97 -24.60 -1.15
C GLY A 813 -16.38 -23.41 -0.30
N ARG A 814 -16.95 -23.67 0.88
CA ARG A 814 -17.16 -22.63 1.91
C ARG A 814 -15.83 -22.06 2.43
N PHE A 815 -14.76 -22.85 2.33
CA PHE A 815 -13.39 -22.47 2.68
C PHE A 815 -12.47 -22.85 1.50
N PRO A 816 -11.30 -22.21 1.36
CA PRO A 816 -10.33 -22.57 0.33
C PRO A 816 -9.89 -24.03 0.42
N GLY A 817 -9.82 -24.71 -0.72
CA GLY A 817 -9.33 -26.09 -0.85
C GLY A 817 -7.80 -26.15 -1.00
N GLU A 818 -7.23 -27.35 -1.14
CA GLU A 818 -5.79 -27.53 -1.39
C GLU A 818 -5.34 -26.87 -2.72
N CYS A 819 -6.24 -26.66 -3.68
CA CYS A 819 -5.93 -25.99 -4.95
C CYS A 819 -5.59 -24.49 -4.82
N SER A 820 -5.91 -23.89 -3.67
CA SER A 820 -5.65 -22.48 -3.37
C SER A 820 -4.42 -22.27 -2.48
N ASP A 821 -3.69 -23.33 -2.10
CA ASP A 821 -2.40 -23.17 -1.41
C ASP A 821 -1.38 -22.48 -2.34
N PRO A 822 -0.63 -21.47 -1.88
CA PRO A 822 0.35 -20.77 -2.70
C PRO A 822 1.40 -21.67 -3.36
N ALA A 823 1.82 -22.75 -2.70
CA ALA A 823 2.77 -23.70 -3.27
C ALA A 823 2.13 -24.52 -4.39
N HIS A 824 0.85 -24.91 -4.25
CA HIS A 824 0.11 -25.57 -5.32
C HIS A 824 -0.11 -24.64 -6.51
N LEU A 825 -0.53 -23.39 -6.29
CA LEU A 825 -0.71 -22.39 -7.35
C LEU A 825 0.58 -22.06 -8.10
N ARG A 826 1.72 -22.01 -7.40
CA ARG A 826 3.02 -21.75 -8.03
C ARG A 826 3.44 -22.87 -8.98
N LEU A 827 3.10 -24.12 -8.66
CA LEU A 827 3.48 -25.30 -9.43
C LEU A 827 2.43 -25.67 -10.49
N TRP A 828 1.15 -25.51 -10.17
CA TRP A 828 -0.01 -25.89 -10.97
C TRP A 828 -1.05 -24.75 -10.99
N PRO A 829 -0.81 -23.70 -11.80
CA PRO A 829 -1.62 -22.48 -11.79
C PRO A 829 -3.06 -22.66 -12.33
N ASP A 830 -3.35 -23.76 -13.02
CA ASP A 830 -4.68 -24.07 -13.55
C ASP A 830 -5.65 -24.65 -12.51
N LYS A 831 -5.20 -24.82 -11.25
CA LYS A 831 -5.95 -25.41 -10.13
C LYS A 831 -6.49 -26.82 -10.41
N ARG A 832 -6.00 -27.51 -11.43
CA ARG A 832 -6.37 -28.91 -11.71
C ARG A 832 -5.67 -29.83 -10.72
N LEU A 833 -6.34 -30.90 -10.31
CA LEU A 833 -5.71 -31.90 -9.43
C LEU A 833 -4.50 -32.49 -10.16
N PRO A 834 -3.28 -32.33 -9.61
CA PRO A 834 -2.07 -32.70 -10.34
C PRO A 834 -1.94 -34.21 -10.47
N GLY A 835 -1.31 -34.70 -11.54
CA GLY A 835 -1.03 -36.13 -11.75
C GLY A 835 -2.22 -36.99 -12.22
N LEU A 836 -3.38 -36.40 -12.55
CA LEU A 836 -4.50 -37.14 -13.14
C LEU A 836 -4.28 -37.55 -14.60
N ASP A 837 -3.61 -36.69 -15.37
CA ASP A 837 -3.33 -36.90 -16.81
C ASP A 837 -1.95 -37.54 -17.04
N GLU A 838 -1.27 -37.99 -15.97
CA GLU A 838 0.07 -38.57 -16.00
C GLU A 838 0.02 -40.06 -15.63
N GLN A 839 0.78 -40.90 -16.32
CA GLN A 839 0.99 -42.29 -15.88
C GLN A 839 2.04 -42.35 -14.76
N PRO A 840 1.95 -43.30 -13.82
CA PRO A 840 2.99 -43.50 -12.81
C PRO A 840 4.34 -43.79 -13.45
N GLY A 841 5.39 -43.12 -13.00
CA GLY A 841 6.76 -43.40 -13.42
C GLY A 841 7.36 -44.65 -12.74
N PRO A 842 8.57 -45.07 -13.16
CA PRO A 842 9.29 -46.16 -12.50
C PRO A 842 9.51 -45.86 -11.01
N GLY A 843 9.07 -46.78 -10.15
CA GLY A 843 9.15 -46.61 -8.70
C GLY A 843 7.98 -45.84 -8.08
N GLU A 844 6.99 -45.42 -8.87
CA GLU A 844 5.76 -44.77 -8.38
C GLU A 844 4.52 -45.68 -8.51
N GLU A 845 4.65 -46.83 -9.17
CA GLU A 845 3.52 -47.67 -9.57
C GLU A 845 2.81 -48.30 -8.35
N HIS A 846 1.50 -48.49 -8.48
CA HIS A 846 0.69 -49.27 -7.55
C HIS A 846 -0.36 -50.08 -8.31
N ALA A 847 -0.57 -51.35 -7.92
CA ALA A 847 -1.50 -52.23 -8.61
C ALA A 847 -2.94 -51.70 -8.53
N GLY A 848 -3.62 -51.61 -9.69
CA GLY A 848 -5.01 -51.14 -9.77
C GLY A 848 -5.18 -49.62 -9.92
N GLU A 849 -4.08 -48.87 -10.07
CA GLU A 849 -4.09 -47.43 -10.32
C GLU A 849 -3.45 -47.11 -11.68
N THR A 850 -4.09 -46.22 -12.46
CA THR A 850 -3.63 -45.83 -13.80
C THR A 850 -3.12 -44.41 -13.89
N THR A 851 -3.45 -43.57 -12.91
CA THR A 851 -2.99 -42.18 -12.82
C THR A 851 -1.87 -42.07 -11.80
N ARG A 852 -0.93 -41.14 -12.03
CA ARG A 852 0.20 -40.87 -11.14
C ARG A 852 -0.28 -40.41 -9.76
N PHE A 853 -1.31 -39.56 -9.70
CA PHE A 853 -1.98 -39.17 -8.45
C PHE A 853 -2.50 -40.37 -7.67
N GLY A 854 -3.24 -41.27 -8.33
CA GLY A 854 -3.85 -42.44 -7.70
C GLY A 854 -2.80 -43.42 -7.17
N ALA A 855 -1.79 -43.71 -7.99
CA ALA A 855 -0.71 -44.62 -7.64
C ALA A 855 0.12 -44.11 -6.45
N LEU A 856 0.54 -42.84 -6.47
CA LEU A 856 1.27 -42.22 -5.35
C LEU A 856 0.42 -42.15 -4.08
N SER A 857 -0.87 -41.84 -4.21
CA SER A 857 -1.80 -41.84 -3.07
C SER A 857 -1.88 -43.22 -2.42
N GLN A 858 -2.02 -44.29 -3.20
CA GLN A 858 -2.03 -45.66 -2.64
C GLN A 858 -0.67 -46.05 -2.07
N ARG A 859 0.43 -45.77 -2.79
CA ARG A 859 1.77 -46.16 -2.38
C ARG A 859 2.17 -45.55 -1.04
N VAL A 860 1.87 -44.27 -0.84
CA VAL A 860 2.20 -43.54 0.40
C VAL A 860 1.25 -43.91 1.55
N TRP A 861 -0.06 -43.97 1.28
CA TRP A 861 -1.06 -44.08 2.36
C TRP A 861 -1.47 -45.51 2.71
N SER A 862 -1.47 -46.46 1.77
CA SER A 862 -1.97 -47.82 2.03
C SER A 862 -1.21 -48.56 3.12
N PRO A 863 0.14 -48.50 3.21
CA PRO A 863 0.87 -49.10 4.32
C PRO A 863 0.49 -48.50 5.69
N LEU A 864 0.38 -47.17 5.77
CA LEU A 864 -0.03 -46.46 6.97
C LEU A 864 -1.44 -46.87 7.38
N ILE A 865 -2.39 -46.82 6.44
CA ILE A 865 -3.79 -47.13 6.67
C ILE A 865 -3.94 -48.60 7.12
N ALA A 866 -3.18 -49.54 6.55
CA ALA A 866 -3.17 -50.93 6.97
C ALA A 866 -2.65 -51.12 8.41
N ALA A 867 -1.69 -50.29 8.83
CA ALA A 867 -1.16 -50.28 10.19
C ALA A 867 -2.01 -49.48 11.20
N GLU A 868 -3.00 -48.70 10.74
CA GLU A 868 -3.90 -47.89 11.58
C GLU A 868 -4.99 -48.76 12.22
N GLN A 869 -4.91 -48.97 13.54
CA GLN A 869 -5.90 -49.72 14.32
C GLN A 869 -7.22 -48.94 14.42
N GLY A 870 -8.36 -49.62 14.22
CA GLY A 870 -9.68 -49.02 14.34
C GLY A 870 -10.12 -48.15 13.16
N SER A 871 -9.33 -48.07 12.08
CA SER A 871 -9.75 -47.48 10.80
C SER A 871 -10.62 -48.48 10.04
N TRP A 872 -11.94 -48.48 10.28
CA TRP A 872 -12.93 -49.11 9.41
C TRP A 872 -13.75 -48.06 8.68
#